data_AF-A0A432K2Z2-F1
#
_entry.id   AF-A0A432K2Z2-F1
#
_cell.length_a   1.000
_cell.length_b   1.000
_cell.length_c   1.000
_cell.angle_alpha   90.00
_cell.angle_beta   90.00
_cell.angle_gamma   90.00
#
_symmetry.space_group_name_H-M   'P 1'
#
loop_
_entity.id
_entity.type
_entity.pdbx_description
1 polymer ?
#
loop_
_entity_poly.entity_id
_entity_poly.type
_entity_poly.pdbx_seq_one_letter_code
_entity_poly.pdbx_strand_id
1 'polypeptide(L)'
;MNDDYKEEFLLRLKKSELYKALKKNCSDKDANVIPLVEDCTSYAFQRTKTIVRHMGEFTLHDGDHLFRVLNLMERLIPTETIDELTSPELLLLIVGAFFHDIGMAPDEKEVLTWKKVWDIEPIIEENEQYTFNDFKRFYNSRPEDEKRLKDLISKGNISQADTIKSYLITEYIRQTHAERARDIIEQDWSEKIIFRDTDLTVELAQICYSHNEDALALLDLDKNLLCGSGIYACLPLVGVILRLADILDFDGKRTPSVLFSHLYVRNPISINEWNKHRAIEAWDISPDLIQFSAKCTHPVVESSIHEFCSMIDHELSLANNIISTLNEFHKAKDRNLQIKLPLKVNREKIRTKTDIKNRPIYIYKDTKFNLSKTQVIELLMGTKLYGNPEVALRELLQNSIDACLLRKAQEEKWGNLYEPKILVKYYTENEEDILEVIDNGTGMDEYIVDNYYSKIGSSFYKSKDFYNLKAESNADFSPTSRFGIGILSSFMISDVLIVDTKRVYGPHKSSDPLNITVEGQESIFWIKSGTRETPGTSTRLILRKSDNPWERMTENEFIRNVENVIPNPPFEISIETQSHKKKRDENSFKEITSYSLKDYTWKENENIKFIEIPIDRKDIGLVGSATVAILESKNRPVERIELNSRDIEIEGESYTLERELRIDVNSIKESSN
;
A
#
# COMPACT_ATOMS: atom_id res chain seq x y z
N MET A 1 15.79 -39.16 32.73
CA MET A 1 16.29 -38.99 31.36
C MET A 1 16.87 -37.60 31.32
N ASN A 2 18.19 -37.45 31.19
CA ASN A 2 18.79 -36.13 30.93
C ASN A 2 18.34 -35.70 29.53
N ASP A 3 17.86 -34.47 29.38
CA ASP A 3 17.44 -33.91 28.10
C ASP A 3 18.64 -33.76 27.15
N ASP A 4 18.85 -34.78 26.32
CA ASP A 4 19.87 -34.85 25.25
C ASP A 4 19.76 -33.65 24.28
N TYR A 5 18.57 -33.05 24.16
CA TYR A 5 18.30 -31.89 23.31
C TYR A 5 18.95 -30.59 23.80
N LYS A 6 19.29 -30.46 25.10
CA LYS A 6 19.94 -29.24 25.59
C LYS A 6 21.36 -29.08 25.04
N GLU A 7 22.05 -30.17 24.71
CA GLU A 7 23.42 -30.11 24.16
C GLU A 7 23.46 -29.42 22.79
N GLU A 8 22.40 -29.54 21.99
CA GLU A 8 22.31 -29.02 20.62
C GLU A 8 22.50 -27.50 20.55
N PHE A 9 21.85 -26.75 21.45
CA PHE A 9 21.93 -25.29 21.48
C PHE A 9 22.96 -24.78 22.51
N LEU A 10 23.14 -25.44 23.66
CA LEU A 10 24.05 -24.96 24.71
C LEU A 10 25.50 -24.89 24.25
N LEU A 11 25.97 -25.84 23.44
CA LEU A 11 27.34 -25.83 22.91
C LEU A 11 27.58 -24.64 21.98
N ARG A 12 26.55 -24.19 21.26
CA ARG A 12 26.62 -23.01 20.37
C ARG A 12 26.52 -21.73 21.18
N LEU A 13 25.57 -21.67 22.12
CA LEU A 13 25.40 -20.52 23.01
C LEU A 13 26.66 -20.26 23.85
N LYS A 14 27.32 -21.30 24.36
CA LYS A 14 28.60 -21.17 25.08
C LYS A 14 29.75 -20.61 24.24
N LYS A 15 29.64 -20.64 22.90
CA LYS A 15 30.63 -20.06 21.99
C LYS A 15 30.39 -18.58 21.71
N SER A 16 29.16 -18.08 21.92
CA SER A 16 28.79 -16.67 21.74
C SER A 16 29.63 -15.76 22.64
N GLU A 17 30.17 -14.68 22.07
CA GLU A 17 30.90 -13.65 22.80
C GLU A 17 29.96 -12.84 23.71
N LEU A 18 28.73 -12.55 23.27
CA LEU A 18 27.72 -11.89 24.11
C LEU A 18 27.39 -12.73 25.35
N TYR A 19 27.20 -14.04 25.18
CA TYR A 19 26.91 -14.94 26.30
C TYR A 19 28.12 -15.09 27.25
N LYS A 20 29.35 -15.12 26.71
CA LYS A 20 30.57 -15.12 27.56
C LYS A 20 30.69 -13.83 28.36
N ALA A 21 30.45 -12.68 27.75
CA ALA A 21 30.47 -11.38 28.41
C ALA A 21 29.38 -11.31 29.50
N LEU A 22 28.17 -11.81 29.22
CA LEU A 22 27.10 -11.88 30.21
C LEU A 22 27.53 -12.70 31.43
N LYS A 23 28.10 -13.89 31.19
CA LYS A 23 28.58 -14.77 32.26
C LYS A 23 29.72 -14.15 33.08
N LYS A 24 30.58 -13.35 32.45
CA LYS A 24 31.65 -12.60 33.12
C LYS A 24 31.10 -11.44 33.96
N ASN A 25 30.04 -10.78 33.50
CA ASN A 25 29.44 -9.62 34.16
C ASN A 25 28.42 -9.98 35.25
N CYS A 26 27.85 -11.19 35.22
CA CYS A 26 26.96 -11.69 36.27
C CYS A 26 27.73 -11.96 37.58
N SER A 27 27.29 -11.31 38.66
CA SER A 27 27.73 -11.60 40.02
C SER A 27 26.95 -12.77 40.64
N ASP A 28 27.30 -13.20 41.86
CA ASP A 28 26.53 -14.21 42.60
C ASP A 28 25.05 -13.81 42.80
N LYS A 29 24.76 -12.50 42.84
CA LYS A 29 23.39 -11.96 42.94
C LYS A 29 22.59 -12.08 41.64
N ASP A 30 23.26 -12.37 40.53
CA ASP A 30 22.70 -12.47 39.18
C ASP A 30 22.65 -13.93 38.70
N ALA A 31 22.77 -14.90 39.63
CA ALA A 31 22.89 -16.32 39.31
C ALA A 31 21.72 -16.89 38.48
N ASN A 32 20.53 -16.29 38.57
CA ASN A 32 19.34 -16.72 37.83
C ASN A 32 19.32 -16.26 36.37
N VAL A 33 20.17 -15.29 35.98
CA VAL A 33 20.18 -14.72 34.62
C VAL A 33 20.67 -15.74 33.59
N ILE A 34 21.69 -16.54 33.94
CA ILE A 34 22.23 -17.54 33.01
C ILE A 34 21.23 -18.67 32.73
N PRO A 35 20.62 -19.32 33.74
CA PRO A 35 19.54 -20.28 33.53
C PRO A 35 18.38 -19.69 32.71
N LEU A 36 17.99 -18.43 32.99
CA LEU A 36 16.93 -17.74 32.26
C LEU A 36 17.24 -17.66 30.75
N VAL A 37 18.46 -17.25 30.38
CA VAL A 37 18.88 -17.18 28.97
C VAL A 37 18.87 -18.56 28.31
N GLU A 38 19.31 -19.59 29.02
CA GLU A 38 19.32 -20.97 28.52
C GLU A 38 17.89 -21.49 28.27
N ASP A 39 16.96 -21.20 29.19
CA ASP A 39 15.55 -21.61 29.06
C ASP A 39 14.84 -20.82 27.94
N CYS A 40 15.08 -19.51 27.85
CA CYS A 40 14.61 -18.67 26.73
C CYS A 40 15.09 -19.21 25.39
N THR A 41 16.39 -19.49 25.29
CA THR A 41 17.03 -20.05 24.09
C THR A 41 16.40 -21.39 23.72
N SER A 42 16.24 -22.29 24.70
CA SER A 42 15.63 -23.60 24.48
C SER A 42 14.20 -23.47 23.96
N TYR A 43 13.38 -22.63 24.59
CA TYR A 43 11.99 -22.43 24.23
C TYR A 43 11.85 -21.91 22.79
N ALA A 44 12.55 -20.82 22.46
CA ALA A 44 12.54 -20.25 21.12
C ALA A 44 13.08 -21.24 20.07
N PHE A 45 14.21 -21.91 20.34
CA PHE A 45 14.82 -22.86 19.42
C PHE A 45 13.91 -24.04 19.09
N GLN A 46 13.14 -24.55 20.05
CA GLN A 46 12.17 -25.62 19.78
C GLN A 46 10.95 -25.09 19.04
N ARG A 47 10.46 -23.90 19.40
CA ARG A 47 9.27 -23.31 18.80
C ARG A 47 9.49 -22.94 17.32
N THR A 48 10.63 -22.37 16.96
CA THR A 48 10.92 -21.97 15.56
C THR A 48 11.05 -23.15 14.60
N LYS A 49 11.21 -24.39 15.08
CA LYS A 49 11.16 -25.60 14.24
C LYS A 49 9.81 -25.77 13.53
N THR A 50 8.73 -25.19 14.06
CA THR A 50 7.39 -25.31 13.46
C THR A 50 7.15 -24.32 12.32
N ILE A 51 8.00 -23.30 12.15
CA ILE A 51 7.83 -22.25 11.11
C ILE A 51 7.72 -22.87 9.70
N VAL A 52 8.57 -23.86 9.42
CA VAL A 52 8.62 -24.55 8.12
C VAL A 52 7.29 -25.25 7.78
N ARG A 53 6.47 -25.58 8.77
CA ARG A 53 5.19 -26.28 8.56
C ARG A 53 4.20 -25.44 7.75
N HIS A 54 4.13 -24.14 8.00
CA HIS A 54 3.16 -23.23 7.36
C HIS A 54 3.81 -22.21 6.42
N MET A 55 5.13 -22.07 6.50
CA MET A 55 5.93 -21.20 5.64
C MET A 55 6.92 -22.02 4.77
N GLY A 56 6.48 -23.19 4.28
CA GLY A 56 7.37 -24.16 3.61
C GLY A 56 8.03 -23.70 2.31
N GLU A 57 7.47 -22.69 1.63
CA GLU A 57 8.09 -22.07 0.45
C GLU A 57 8.93 -20.83 0.81
N PHE A 58 8.93 -20.40 2.07
CA PHE A 58 9.65 -19.21 2.53
C PHE A 58 11.11 -19.52 2.86
N THR A 59 11.93 -18.49 3.05
CA THR A 59 13.31 -18.67 3.52
C THR A 59 13.31 -19.19 4.97
N LEU A 60 14.36 -19.90 5.36
CA LEU A 60 14.43 -20.51 6.69
C LEU A 60 14.59 -19.47 7.79
N HIS A 61 13.71 -19.57 8.80
CA HIS A 61 13.74 -18.81 10.06
C HIS A 61 13.81 -19.77 11.25
N ASP A 62 14.59 -20.85 11.10
CA ASP A 62 14.75 -21.88 12.12
C ASP A 62 15.77 -21.48 13.19
N GLY A 63 16.08 -22.39 14.12
CA GLY A 63 17.05 -22.14 15.17
C GLY A 63 18.44 -21.74 14.64
N ASP A 64 18.82 -22.12 13.42
CA ASP A 64 20.09 -21.66 12.82
C ASP A 64 20.05 -20.18 12.47
N HIS A 65 18.91 -19.66 12.03
CA HIS A 65 18.71 -18.23 11.82
C HIS A 65 18.91 -17.44 13.12
N LEU A 66 18.27 -17.84 14.22
CA LEU A 66 18.40 -17.16 15.52
C LEU A 66 19.87 -17.05 15.97
N PHE A 67 20.65 -18.12 15.83
CA PHE A 67 22.08 -18.10 16.13
C PHE A 67 22.89 -17.25 15.13
N ARG A 68 22.52 -17.18 13.85
CA ARG A 68 23.18 -16.30 12.89
C ARG A 68 22.94 -14.83 13.24
N VAL A 69 21.72 -14.46 13.61
CA VAL A 69 21.40 -13.12 14.12
C VAL A 69 22.28 -12.80 15.33
N LEU A 70 22.33 -13.67 16.33
CA LEU A 70 23.21 -13.49 17.50
C LEU A 70 24.69 -13.27 17.10
N ASN A 71 25.22 -14.09 16.18
CA ASN A 71 26.60 -13.95 15.71
C ASN A 71 26.82 -12.67 14.87
N LEU A 72 25.79 -12.16 14.19
CA LEU A 72 25.86 -10.91 13.45
C LEU A 72 25.86 -9.71 14.39
N MET A 73 25.09 -9.74 15.48
CA MET A 73 25.19 -8.74 16.56
C MET A 73 26.62 -8.65 17.09
N GLU A 74 27.26 -9.79 17.35
CA GLU A 74 28.67 -9.87 17.80
C GLU A 74 29.68 -9.31 16.80
N ARG A 75 29.35 -9.32 15.51
CA ARG A 75 30.20 -8.75 14.45
C ARG A 75 29.99 -7.24 14.28
N LEU A 76 28.80 -6.74 14.62
CA LEU A 76 28.49 -5.31 14.56
C LEU A 76 29.04 -4.55 15.78
N ILE A 77 29.13 -5.21 16.93
CA ILE A 77 29.67 -4.61 18.16
C ILE A 77 31.15 -4.99 18.29
N PRO A 78 32.09 -4.02 18.39
CA PRO A 78 33.48 -4.32 18.69
C PRO A 78 33.62 -5.11 20.00
N THR A 79 34.56 -6.07 20.06
CA THR A 79 34.75 -6.93 21.24
C THR A 79 35.03 -6.13 22.52
N GLU A 80 35.79 -5.05 22.41
CA GLU A 80 36.05 -4.12 23.53
C GLU A 80 34.77 -3.45 24.04
N THR A 81 33.84 -3.15 23.13
CA THR A 81 32.54 -2.54 23.46
C THR A 81 31.58 -3.56 24.07
N ILE A 82 31.66 -4.84 23.68
CA ILE A 82 30.85 -5.91 24.28
C ILE A 82 31.12 -6.03 25.78
N ASP A 83 32.39 -5.91 26.20
CA ASP A 83 32.78 -5.95 27.61
C ASP A 83 32.21 -4.77 28.43
N GLU A 84 31.88 -3.64 27.79
CA GLU A 84 31.30 -2.43 28.40
C GLU A 84 29.76 -2.43 28.44
N LEU A 85 29.11 -3.46 27.87
CA LEU A 85 27.66 -3.64 27.96
C LEU A 85 27.25 -4.13 29.34
N THR A 86 26.12 -3.63 29.84
CA THR A 86 25.59 -4.07 31.14
C THR A 86 24.94 -5.43 31.03
N SER A 87 24.85 -6.16 32.15
CA SER A 87 24.21 -7.49 32.16
C SER A 87 22.76 -7.48 31.63
N PRO A 88 21.90 -6.48 31.91
CA PRO A 88 20.59 -6.36 31.28
C PRO A 88 20.63 -6.17 29.76
N GLU A 89 21.57 -5.39 29.23
CA GLU A 89 21.69 -5.20 27.76
C GLU A 89 22.16 -6.47 27.07
N LEU A 90 23.13 -7.18 27.66
CA LEU A 90 23.60 -8.47 27.18
C LEU A 90 22.48 -9.52 27.22
N LEU A 91 21.71 -9.55 28.31
CA LEU A 91 20.50 -10.38 28.44
C LEU A 91 19.51 -10.09 27.31
N LEU A 92 19.15 -8.82 27.11
CA LEU A 92 18.15 -8.41 26.12
C LEU A 92 18.63 -8.61 24.68
N LEU A 93 19.93 -8.41 24.38
CA LEU A 93 20.50 -8.72 23.05
C LEU A 93 20.38 -10.21 22.73
N ILE A 94 20.76 -11.07 23.68
CA ILE A 94 20.70 -12.52 23.47
C ILE A 94 19.25 -12.96 23.34
N VAL A 95 18.41 -12.66 24.32
CA VAL A 95 17.00 -13.11 24.32
C VAL A 95 16.23 -12.51 23.15
N GLY A 96 16.46 -11.24 22.81
CA GLY A 96 15.88 -10.59 21.63
C GLY A 96 16.21 -11.30 20.32
N ALA A 97 17.46 -11.75 20.14
CA ALA A 97 17.85 -12.54 18.97
C ALA A 97 17.03 -13.83 18.83
N PHE A 98 16.61 -14.45 19.93
CA PHE A 98 15.81 -15.67 19.92
C PHE A 98 14.30 -15.42 19.84
N PHE A 99 13.81 -14.27 20.30
CA PHE A 99 12.38 -13.99 20.43
C PHE A 99 11.80 -13.12 19.32
N HIS A 100 12.60 -12.34 18.58
CA HIS A 100 12.07 -11.40 17.58
C HIS A 100 11.14 -12.04 16.55
N ASP A 101 11.49 -13.24 16.08
CA ASP A 101 10.75 -14.01 15.08
C ASP A 101 9.84 -15.10 15.64
N ILE A 102 9.69 -15.19 16.97
CA ILE A 102 8.94 -16.28 17.60
C ILE A 102 7.46 -16.31 17.17
N GLY A 103 6.92 -15.15 16.79
CA GLY A 103 5.57 -15.01 16.24
C GLY A 103 5.37 -15.64 14.86
N MET A 104 6.45 -16.01 14.16
CA MET A 104 6.37 -16.76 12.89
C MET A 104 5.95 -18.23 13.09
N ALA A 105 5.92 -18.71 14.33
CA ALA A 105 5.55 -20.07 14.72
C ALA A 105 4.13 -20.11 15.34
N PRO A 106 3.06 -20.03 14.52
CA PRO A 106 1.70 -20.04 15.03
C PRO A 106 1.27 -21.40 15.57
N ASP A 107 0.31 -21.37 16.49
CA ASP A 107 -0.30 -22.59 17.00
C ASP A 107 -1.15 -23.23 15.90
N GLU A 108 -1.12 -24.56 15.81
CA GLU A 108 -1.85 -25.28 14.76
C GLU A 108 -3.36 -25.00 14.81
N LYS A 109 -3.91 -24.78 16.02
CA LYS A 109 -5.31 -24.43 16.21
C LYS A 109 -5.66 -23.13 15.50
N GLU A 110 -4.82 -22.10 15.58
CA GLU A 110 -5.06 -20.82 14.90
C GLU A 110 -5.06 -20.99 13.38
N VAL A 111 -4.08 -21.72 12.84
CA VAL A 111 -3.97 -21.96 11.40
C VAL A 111 -5.15 -22.75 10.86
N LEU A 112 -5.64 -23.73 11.62
CA LEU A 112 -6.86 -24.45 11.27
C LEU A 112 -8.07 -23.52 11.25
N THR A 113 -8.18 -22.62 12.23
CA THR A 113 -9.22 -21.58 12.26
C THR A 113 -9.16 -20.67 11.04
N TRP A 114 -7.97 -20.22 10.62
CA TRP A 114 -7.81 -19.40 9.41
C TRP A 114 -8.28 -20.12 8.15
N LYS A 115 -7.94 -21.41 8.02
CA LYS A 115 -8.32 -22.24 6.87
C LYS A 115 -9.83 -22.35 6.69
N LYS A 116 -10.61 -22.23 7.78
CA LYS A 116 -12.08 -22.23 7.72
C LYS A 116 -12.65 -21.14 6.82
N VAL A 117 -11.90 -20.07 6.51
CA VAL A 117 -12.38 -19.01 5.61
C VAL A 117 -12.71 -19.52 4.20
N TRP A 118 -12.13 -20.67 3.80
CA TRP A 118 -12.35 -21.30 2.51
C TRP A 118 -13.36 -22.46 2.56
N ASP A 119 -13.95 -22.74 3.73
CA ASP A 119 -15.01 -23.75 3.86
C ASP A 119 -16.32 -23.20 3.30
N ILE A 120 -17.17 -24.10 2.80
CA ILE A 120 -18.50 -23.73 2.26
C ILE A 120 -19.42 -23.24 3.38
N GLU A 121 -19.40 -23.92 4.52
CA GLU A 121 -20.14 -23.59 5.73
C GLU A 121 -19.22 -23.75 6.95
N PRO A 122 -18.43 -22.73 7.31
CA PRO A 122 -17.48 -22.82 8.41
C PRO A 122 -18.19 -22.91 9.76
N ILE A 123 -17.83 -23.92 10.56
CA ILE A 123 -18.24 -24.02 11.96
C ILE A 123 -17.17 -23.35 12.82
N ILE A 124 -17.54 -22.23 13.45
CA ILE A 124 -16.65 -21.38 14.24
C ILE A 124 -17.07 -21.45 15.70
N GLU A 125 -16.16 -21.86 16.57
CA GLU A 125 -16.39 -21.85 18.02
C GLU A 125 -16.29 -20.41 18.58
N GLU A 126 -16.94 -20.14 19.71
CA GLU A 126 -16.97 -18.80 20.31
C GLU A 126 -15.56 -18.24 20.62
N ASN A 127 -14.63 -19.11 21.03
CA ASN A 127 -13.23 -18.78 21.28
C ASN A 127 -12.37 -18.61 20.01
N GLU A 128 -12.87 -19.01 18.84
CA GLU A 128 -12.18 -18.88 17.55
C GLU A 128 -12.65 -17.64 16.77
N GLN A 129 -13.74 -17.01 17.20
CA GLN A 129 -14.44 -15.97 16.46
C GLN A 129 -13.53 -14.77 16.13
N TYR A 130 -12.69 -14.35 17.08
CA TYR A 130 -11.73 -13.26 16.87
C TYR A 130 -10.69 -13.64 15.81
N THR A 131 -9.96 -14.74 16.02
CA THR A 131 -8.93 -15.25 15.11
C THR A 131 -9.46 -15.50 13.69
N PHE A 132 -10.66 -16.06 13.57
CA PHE A 132 -11.32 -16.26 12.27
C PHE A 132 -11.64 -14.93 11.59
N ASN A 133 -12.24 -14.00 12.33
CA ASN A 133 -12.64 -12.71 11.77
C ASN A 133 -11.44 -11.87 11.34
N ASP A 134 -10.34 -11.92 12.09
CA ASP A 134 -9.13 -11.18 11.76
C ASP A 134 -8.48 -11.69 10.46
N PHE A 135 -8.28 -13.01 10.33
CA PHE A 135 -7.81 -13.59 9.07
C PHE A 135 -8.79 -13.36 7.91
N LYS A 136 -10.10 -13.42 8.17
CA LYS A 136 -11.12 -13.12 7.15
C LYS A 136 -11.02 -11.67 6.66
N ARG A 137 -10.73 -10.70 7.52
CA ARG A 137 -10.46 -9.31 7.11
C ARG A 137 -9.20 -9.23 6.23
N PHE A 138 -8.11 -9.88 6.65
CA PHE A 138 -6.89 -9.95 5.84
C PHE A 138 -7.13 -10.57 4.46
N TYR A 139 -7.95 -11.62 4.37
CA TYR A 139 -8.29 -12.28 3.12
C TYR A 139 -9.17 -11.38 2.24
N ASN A 140 -10.21 -10.77 2.81
CA ASN A 140 -11.12 -9.88 2.09
C ASN A 140 -10.42 -8.61 1.57
N SER A 141 -9.29 -8.21 2.15
CA SER A 141 -8.46 -7.11 1.63
C SER A 141 -7.63 -7.44 0.40
N ARG A 142 -7.77 -8.67 -0.14
CA ARG A 142 -7.08 -9.14 -1.34
C ARG A 142 -8.07 -9.74 -2.37
N PRO A 143 -8.96 -8.93 -2.96
CA PRO A 143 -9.99 -9.42 -3.87
C PRO A 143 -9.43 -10.01 -5.17
N GLU A 144 -8.23 -9.61 -5.60
CA GLU A 144 -7.57 -10.20 -6.76
C GLU A 144 -7.15 -11.66 -6.50
N ASP A 145 -6.59 -11.93 -5.32
CA ASP A 145 -6.24 -13.29 -4.90
C ASP A 145 -7.49 -14.15 -4.71
N GLU A 146 -8.55 -13.59 -4.11
CA GLU A 146 -9.85 -14.27 -3.98
C GLU A 146 -10.44 -14.63 -5.34
N LYS A 147 -10.45 -13.68 -6.29
CA LYS A 147 -10.96 -13.91 -7.66
C LYS A 147 -10.14 -14.99 -8.37
N ARG A 148 -8.82 -14.92 -8.27
CA ARG A 148 -7.91 -15.92 -8.86
C ARG A 148 -8.13 -17.30 -8.24
N LEU A 149 -8.33 -17.36 -6.92
CA LEU A 149 -8.61 -18.61 -6.22
C LEU A 149 -9.92 -19.23 -6.70
N LYS A 150 -11.00 -18.45 -6.79
CA LYS A 150 -12.31 -18.90 -7.32
C LYS A 150 -12.22 -19.41 -8.76
N ASP A 151 -11.47 -18.71 -9.62
CA ASP A 151 -11.24 -19.12 -11.01
C ASP A 151 -10.44 -20.43 -11.12
N LEU A 152 -9.42 -20.62 -10.29
CA LEU A 152 -8.64 -21.86 -10.27
C LEU A 152 -9.48 -23.04 -9.76
N ILE A 153 -10.29 -22.83 -8.73
CA ILE A 153 -11.19 -23.85 -8.18
C ILE A 153 -12.26 -24.23 -9.22
N SER A 154 -12.87 -23.25 -9.91
CA SER A 154 -13.88 -23.52 -10.94
C SER A 154 -13.32 -24.28 -12.14
N LYS A 155 -12.03 -24.06 -12.47
CA LYS A 155 -11.29 -24.80 -13.50
C LYS A 155 -10.73 -26.15 -13.02
N GLY A 156 -10.96 -26.53 -11.76
CA GLY A 156 -10.46 -27.78 -11.17
C GLY A 156 -8.94 -27.81 -10.90
N ASN A 157 -8.26 -26.66 -10.93
CA ASN A 157 -6.83 -26.56 -10.69
C ASN A 157 -6.51 -26.41 -9.19
N ILE A 158 -6.81 -27.47 -8.44
CA ILE A 158 -6.71 -27.50 -6.97
C ILE A 158 -5.27 -27.23 -6.51
N SER A 159 -4.27 -27.76 -7.21
CA SER A 159 -2.88 -27.61 -6.79
C SER A 159 -2.39 -26.17 -6.82
N GLN A 160 -2.79 -25.37 -7.82
CA GLN A 160 -2.42 -23.95 -7.86
C GLN A 160 -3.24 -23.13 -6.85
N ALA A 161 -4.49 -23.51 -6.63
CA ALA A 161 -5.32 -22.91 -5.59
C ALA A 161 -4.69 -23.08 -4.20
N ASP A 162 -4.18 -24.27 -3.88
CA ASP A 162 -3.52 -24.53 -2.60
C ASP A 162 -2.21 -23.75 -2.45
N THR A 163 -1.42 -23.58 -3.52
CA THR A 163 -0.23 -22.70 -3.49
C THR A 163 -0.60 -21.26 -3.12
N ILE A 164 -1.71 -20.73 -3.63
CA ILE A 164 -2.20 -19.39 -3.26
C ILE A 164 -2.64 -19.36 -1.79
N LYS A 165 -3.41 -20.37 -1.32
CA LYS A 165 -3.83 -20.45 0.08
C LYS A 165 -2.63 -20.49 1.04
N SER A 166 -1.63 -21.33 0.76
CA SER A 166 -0.40 -21.42 1.55
C SER A 166 0.38 -20.11 1.55
N TYR A 167 0.45 -19.42 0.41
CA TYR A 167 1.06 -18.10 0.32
C TYR A 167 0.30 -17.07 1.16
N LEU A 168 -1.04 -17.06 1.12
CA LEU A 168 -1.87 -16.15 1.93
C LEU A 168 -1.65 -16.36 3.43
N ILE A 169 -1.55 -17.62 3.88
CA ILE A 169 -1.21 -17.94 5.29
C ILE A 169 0.19 -17.43 5.63
N THR A 170 1.19 -17.70 4.77
CA THR A 170 2.58 -17.24 4.96
C THR A 170 2.64 -15.73 5.09
N GLU A 171 1.94 -15.00 4.22
CA GLU A 171 1.88 -13.55 4.23
C GLU A 171 1.17 -12.98 5.46
N TYR A 172 0.12 -13.64 5.94
CA TYR A 172 -0.57 -13.25 7.17
C TYR A 172 0.34 -13.43 8.39
N ILE A 173 1.02 -14.57 8.50
CA ILE A 173 2.01 -14.82 9.55
C ILE A 173 3.09 -13.74 9.48
N ARG A 174 3.64 -13.46 8.29
CA ARG A 174 4.67 -12.41 8.13
C ARG A 174 4.15 -11.02 8.48
N GLN A 175 2.89 -10.68 8.25
CA GLN A 175 2.37 -9.35 8.59
C GLN A 175 2.10 -9.18 10.09
N THR A 176 1.86 -10.28 10.80
CA THR A 176 1.43 -10.27 12.21
C THR A 176 2.49 -10.80 13.18
N HIS A 177 3.61 -11.39 12.71
CA HIS A 177 4.58 -12.07 13.58
C HIS A 177 5.17 -11.17 14.68
N ALA A 178 5.42 -9.89 14.42
CA ALA A 178 5.94 -8.99 15.45
C ALA A 178 4.94 -8.76 16.59
N GLU A 179 3.65 -8.62 16.27
CA GLU A 179 2.56 -8.51 17.26
C GLU A 179 2.34 -9.85 17.97
N ARG A 180 2.28 -10.95 17.22
CA ARG A 180 2.19 -12.32 17.77
C ARG A 180 3.38 -12.67 18.68
N ALA A 181 4.57 -12.12 18.42
CA ALA A 181 5.71 -12.29 19.31
C ALA A 181 5.43 -11.67 20.68
N ARG A 182 4.75 -10.51 20.75
CA ARG A 182 4.28 -9.93 22.01
C ARG A 182 3.24 -10.82 22.68
N ASP A 183 2.27 -11.33 21.93
CA ASP A 183 1.23 -12.22 22.49
C ASP A 183 1.84 -13.49 23.10
N ILE A 184 2.83 -14.08 22.42
CA ILE A 184 3.56 -15.26 22.93
C ILE A 184 4.37 -14.91 24.18
N ILE A 185 5.04 -13.75 24.20
CA ILE A 185 5.79 -13.28 25.37
C ILE A 185 4.84 -13.03 26.54
N GLU A 186 3.69 -12.40 26.31
CA GLU A 186 2.69 -12.15 27.34
C GLU A 186 2.13 -13.48 27.88
N GLN A 187 1.72 -14.39 27.01
CA GLN A 187 1.11 -15.65 27.42
C GLN A 187 2.10 -16.56 28.18
N ASP A 188 3.31 -16.74 27.63
CA ASP A 188 4.23 -17.78 28.09
C ASP A 188 5.37 -17.23 28.96
N TRP A 189 5.65 -15.93 28.93
CA TRP A 189 6.81 -15.29 29.57
C TRP A 189 6.50 -14.08 30.45
N SER A 190 5.22 -13.70 30.63
CA SER A 190 4.83 -12.62 31.54
C SER A 190 5.45 -12.81 32.93
N GLU A 191 6.09 -11.75 33.42
CA GLU A 191 6.77 -11.71 34.72
C GLU A 191 7.89 -12.76 34.88
N LYS A 192 8.48 -13.25 33.79
CA LYS A 192 9.57 -14.24 33.83
C LYS A 192 10.93 -13.71 33.42
N ILE A 193 11.00 -12.62 32.65
CA ILE A 193 12.27 -12.03 32.21
C ILE A 193 12.81 -11.09 33.30
N ILE A 194 13.12 -11.66 34.46
CA ILE A 194 13.52 -10.89 35.64
C ILE A 194 15.04 -10.77 35.73
N PHE A 195 15.52 -9.52 35.81
CA PHE A 195 16.88 -9.20 36.23
C PHE A 195 16.86 -8.66 37.66
N ARG A 196 17.39 -9.44 38.61
CA ARG A 196 17.30 -9.17 40.06
C ARG A 196 15.85 -9.04 40.53
N ASP A 197 15.39 -7.81 40.74
CA ASP A 197 14.03 -7.47 41.20
C ASP A 197 13.24 -6.70 40.12
N THR A 198 13.83 -6.48 38.94
CA THR A 198 13.21 -5.75 37.82
C THR A 198 12.77 -6.73 36.75
N ASP A 199 11.48 -6.72 36.44
CA ASP A 199 10.93 -7.42 35.28
C ASP A 199 11.21 -6.62 34.01
N LEU A 200 11.82 -7.27 33.01
CA LEU A 200 12.17 -6.71 31.71
C LEU A 200 11.33 -7.32 30.57
N THR A 201 10.25 -8.03 30.91
CA THR A 201 9.42 -8.74 29.92
C THR A 201 8.76 -7.77 28.92
N VAL A 202 8.29 -6.62 29.41
CA VAL A 202 7.67 -5.58 28.56
C VAL A 202 8.68 -4.99 27.60
N GLU A 203 9.88 -4.70 28.09
CA GLU A 203 10.98 -4.13 27.31
C GLU A 203 11.46 -5.12 26.25
N LEU A 204 11.56 -6.40 26.57
CA LEU A 204 11.85 -7.45 25.58
C LEU A 204 10.77 -7.48 24.48
N ALA A 205 9.50 -7.44 24.85
CA ALA A 205 8.38 -7.44 23.90
C ALA A 205 8.38 -6.19 23.01
N GLN A 206 8.75 -5.03 23.55
CA GLN A 206 8.93 -3.80 22.79
C GLN A 206 10.11 -3.88 21.82
N ILE A 207 11.27 -4.37 22.28
CA ILE A 207 12.45 -4.59 21.43
C ILE A 207 12.13 -5.54 20.29
N CYS A 208 11.49 -6.68 20.58
CA CYS A 208 11.10 -7.64 19.57
C CYS A 208 10.13 -7.01 18.57
N TYR A 209 9.07 -6.33 19.01
CA TYR A 209 8.14 -5.69 18.09
C TYR A 209 8.77 -4.57 17.24
N SER A 210 9.70 -3.83 17.84
CA SER A 210 10.36 -2.70 17.18
C SER A 210 11.11 -3.10 15.92
N HIS A 211 11.40 -4.38 15.66
CA HIS A 211 12.09 -4.81 14.44
C HIS A 211 11.23 -4.71 13.17
N ASN A 212 9.91 -4.59 13.31
CA ASN A 212 8.98 -4.40 12.20
C ASN A 212 8.45 -2.96 12.09
N GLU A 213 8.79 -2.09 13.06
CA GLU A 213 8.40 -0.67 13.05
C GLU A 213 9.35 0.20 12.22
N ASP A 214 9.00 1.48 12.08
CA ASP A 214 9.95 2.49 11.63
C ASP A 214 11.12 2.58 12.62
N ALA A 215 12.37 2.61 12.13
CA ALA A 215 13.54 2.59 12.99
C ALA A 215 13.60 3.78 13.97
N LEU A 216 12.99 4.92 13.63
CA LEU A 216 12.97 6.10 14.51
C LEU A 216 12.09 5.89 15.75
N ALA A 217 11.14 4.94 15.74
CA ALA A 217 10.35 4.58 16.91
C ALA A 217 11.23 4.10 18.09
N LEU A 218 12.45 3.62 17.80
CA LEU A 218 13.43 3.27 18.83
C LEU A 218 13.84 4.46 19.70
N LEU A 219 13.71 5.71 19.22
CA LEU A 219 14.04 6.90 20.01
C LEU A 219 13.08 7.14 21.18
N ASP A 220 11.89 6.55 21.12
CA ASP A 220 10.87 6.62 22.17
C ASP A 220 11.14 5.63 23.31
N LEU A 221 11.99 4.61 23.09
CA LEU A 221 12.40 3.67 24.12
C LEU A 221 13.36 4.31 25.13
N ASP A 222 13.33 3.81 26.38
CA ASP A 222 14.15 4.36 27.46
C ASP A 222 15.66 4.15 27.20
N LYS A 223 16.38 5.27 27.05
CA LYS A 223 17.84 5.33 26.83
C LYS A 223 18.64 4.94 28.07
N ASN A 224 18.03 4.96 29.25
CA ASN A 224 18.69 4.76 30.54
C ASN A 224 17.76 4.11 31.57
N LEU A 225 17.18 2.96 31.21
CA LEU A 225 16.27 2.20 32.05
C LEU A 225 16.99 1.68 33.30
N LEU A 226 16.48 1.99 34.49
CA LEU A 226 17.03 1.51 35.75
C LEU A 226 16.63 0.05 36.00
N CYS A 227 17.59 -0.88 35.86
CA CYS A 227 17.38 -2.33 36.03
C CYS A 227 17.87 -2.86 37.39
N GLY A 228 18.42 -1.98 38.21
CA GLY A 228 18.97 -2.32 39.52
C GLY A 228 19.79 -1.17 40.07
N SER A 229 20.20 -1.24 41.34
CA SER A 229 20.97 -0.15 41.96
C SER A 229 22.26 0.16 41.18
N GLY A 230 22.26 1.29 40.47
CA GLY A 230 23.37 1.75 39.62
C GLY A 230 23.54 1.00 38.29
N ILE A 231 22.62 0.12 37.91
CA ILE A 231 22.68 -0.66 36.67
C ILE A 231 21.59 -0.17 35.72
N TYR A 232 22.01 0.23 34.52
CA TYR A 232 21.12 0.79 33.51
C TYR A 232 21.20 0.01 32.19
N ALA A 233 20.11 0.02 31.43
CA ALA A 233 20.05 -0.52 30.08
C ALA A 233 19.67 0.55 29.07
N CYS A 234 20.33 0.55 27.91
CA CYS A 234 19.95 1.37 26.77
C CYS A 234 19.12 0.55 25.79
N LEU A 235 17.78 0.60 25.90
CA LEU A 235 16.88 -0.18 25.05
C LEU A 235 16.98 0.17 23.55
N PRO A 236 17.08 1.46 23.14
CA PRO A 236 17.23 1.82 21.73
C PRO A 236 18.46 1.17 21.10
N LEU A 237 19.55 1.04 21.85
CA LEU A 237 20.76 0.40 21.36
C LEU A 237 20.53 -1.08 21.04
N VAL A 238 19.88 -1.81 21.95
CA VAL A 238 19.54 -3.22 21.74
C VAL A 238 18.67 -3.39 20.50
N GLY A 239 17.67 -2.53 20.33
CA GLY A 239 16.79 -2.52 19.16
C GLY A 239 17.52 -2.28 17.85
N VAL A 240 18.42 -1.27 17.79
CA VAL A 240 19.22 -1.00 16.58
C VAL A 240 20.06 -2.22 16.19
N ILE A 241 20.75 -2.83 17.16
CA ILE A 241 21.62 -3.97 16.89
C ILE A 241 20.83 -5.19 16.44
N LEU A 242 19.67 -5.47 17.05
CA LEU A 242 18.76 -6.55 16.64
C LEU A 242 18.27 -6.36 15.20
N ARG A 243 17.75 -5.17 14.87
CA ARG A 243 17.27 -4.84 13.52
C ARG A 243 18.33 -5.05 12.45
N LEU A 244 19.52 -4.49 12.69
CA LEU A 244 20.63 -4.62 11.75
C LEU A 244 21.11 -6.07 11.64
N ALA A 245 21.19 -6.81 12.74
CA ALA A 245 21.61 -8.20 12.69
C ALA A 245 20.63 -9.10 11.93
N ASP A 246 19.32 -8.90 12.08
CA ASP A 246 18.32 -9.65 11.32
C ASP A 246 18.38 -9.35 9.81
N ILE A 247 18.30 -8.07 9.42
CA ILE A 247 18.31 -7.71 7.99
C ILE A 247 19.63 -8.10 7.29
N LEU A 248 20.74 -8.17 8.05
CA LEU A 248 22.04 -8.59 7.55
C LEU A 248 22.22 -10.11 7.45
N ASP A 249 21.31 -10.95 7.97
CA ASP A 249 21.31 -12.41 7.70
C ASP A 249 20.87 -12.71 6.27
N PHE A 250 21.65 -12.18 5.33
CA PHE A 250 21.48 -12.27 3.89
C PHE A 250 22.51 -13.23 3.29
N ASP A 251 22.26 -14.51 3.53
CA ASP A 251 23.15 -15.61 3.13
C ASP A 251 22.33 -16.72 2.42
N GLY A 252 22.97 -17.43 1.49
CA GLY A 252 22.44 -18.66 0.88
C GLY A 252 22.17 -19.77 1.90
N LYS A 253 22.72 -19.68 3.13
CA LYS A 253 22.36 -20.57 4.24
C LYS A 253 20.90 -20.43 4.70
N ARG A 254 20.25 -19.26 4.54
CA ARG A 254 18.78 -19.14 4.71
C ARG A 254 18.01 -19.96 3.66
N THR A 255 18.66 -20.40 2.58
CA THR A 255 18.04 -21.02 1.40
C THR A 255 18.83 -22.22 0.84
N PRO A 256 19.03 -23.30 1.63
CA PRO A 256 19.89 -24.42 1.23
C PRO A 256 19.45 -25.09 -0.08
N SER A 257 20.40 -25.42 -0.96
CA SER A 257 20.10 -26.00 -2.29
C SER A 257 19.34 -27.33 -2.23
N VAL A 258 19.65 -28.16 -1.23
CA VAL A 258 18.96 -29.42 -0.97
C VAL A 258 17.50 -29.15 -0.59
N LEU A 259 17.23 -28.20 0.29
CA LEU A 259 15.85 -27.87 0.65
C LEU A 259 15.11 -27.24 -0.52
N PHE A 260 15.74 -26.37 -1.31
CA PHE A 260 15.09 -25.81 -2.50
C PHE A 260 14.61 -26.89 -3.49
N SER A 261 15.42 -27.94 -3.70
CA SER A 261 15.04 -29.04 -4.60
C SER A 261 13.98 -29.99 -4.01
N HIS A 262 13.91 -30.12 -2.68
CA HIS A 262 12.98 -31.03 -2.01
C HIS A 262 11.68 -30.37 -1.54
N LEU A 263 11.70 -29.07 -1.23
CA LEU A 263 10.52 -28.26 -0.89
C LEU A 263 9.67 -27.92 -2.13
N TYR A 264 10.25 -28.06 -3.33
CA TYR A 264 9.59 -27.83 -4.61
C TYR A 264 8.84 -26.48 -4.65
N VAL A 265 9.56 -25.39 -4.34
CA VAL A 265 9.05 -24.01 -4.25
C VAL A 265 8.37 -23.61 -5.56
N ARG A 266 7.07 -23.27 -5.52
CA ARG A 266 6.25 -22.98 -6.71
C ARG A 266 5.88 -21.52 -6.86
N ASN A 267 5.69 -20.81 -5.75
CA ASN A 267 5.28 -19.42 -5.80
C ASN A 267 6.39 -18.56 -6.43
N PRO A 268 6.09 -17.76 -7.47
CA PRO A 268 7.09 -16.94 -8.16
C PRO A 268 7.84 -15.96 -7.24
N ILE A 269 7.15 -15.41 -6.23
CA ILE A 269 7.73 -14.47 -5.25
C ILE A 269 8.74 -15.20 -4.39
N SER A 270 8.35 -16.36 -3.85
CA SER A 270 9.24 -17.23 -3.09
C SER A 270 10.45 -17.67 -3.92
N ILE A 271 10.26 -18.06 -5.17
CA ILE A 271 11.37 -18.44 -6.07
C ILE A 271 12.36 -17.27 -6.23
N ASN A 272 11.87 -16.05 -6.43
CA ASN A 272 12.75 -14.88 -6.55
C ASN A 272 13.54 -14.63 -5.26
N GLU A 273 12.87 -14.71 -4.11
CA GLU A 273 13.50 -14.54 -2.80
C GLU A 273 14.58 -15.59 -2.54
N TRP A 274 14.30 -16.86 -2.85
CA TRP A 274 15.27 -17.94 -2.74
C TRP A 274 16.47 -17.73 -3.66
N ASN A 275 16.25 -17.35 -4.91
CA ASN A 275 17.32 -17.10 -5.87
C ASN A 275 18.21 -15.92 -5.45
N LYS A 276 17.63 -14.88 -4.83
CA LYS A 276 18.35 -13.73 -4.29
C LYS A 276 19.36 -14.15 -3.21
N HIS A 277 18.92 -14.88 -2.19
CA HIS A 277 19.80 -15.36 -1.10
C HIS A 277 20.85 -16.37 -1.63
N ARG A 278 20.45 -17.31 -2.48
CA ARG A 278 21.35 -18.33 -3.03
C ARG A 278 22.46 -17.78 -3.93
N ALA A 279 22.29 -16.58 -4.45
CA ALA A 279 23.31 -15.92 -5.27
C ALA A 279 24.48 -15.36 -4.45
N ILE A 280 24.31 -15.20 -3.13
CA ILE A 280 25.37 -14.78 -2.22
C ILE A 280 26.33 -15.95 -1.99
N GLU A 281 27.59 -15.76 -2.39
CA GLU A 281 28.66 -16.75 -2.22
C GLU A 281 29.40 -16.55 -0.90
N ALA A 282 29.57 -15.30 -0.47
CA ALA A 282 30.28 -14.92 0.74
C ALA A 282 29.86 -13.51 1.18
N TRP A 283 30.11 -13.18 2.44
CA TRP A 283 29.94 -11.86 3.00
C TRP A 283 31.00 -11.58 4.06
N ASP A 284 31.27 -10.30 4.31
CA ASP A 284 32.09 -9.84 5.42
C ASP A 284 31.38 -8.68 6.12
N ILE A 285 31.19 -8.83 7.43
CA ILE A 285 30.43 -7.90 8.27
C ILE A 285 31.27 -7.63 9.51
N SER A 286 31.48 -6.34 9.74
CA SER A 286 32.26 -5.74 10.82
C SER A 286 31.78 -4.30 11.08
N PRO A 287 32.22 -3.64 12.15
CA PRO A 287 31.84 -2.26 12.44
C PRO A 287 32.31 -1.25 11.37
N ASP A 288 33.31 -1.60 10.56
CA ASP A 288 33.88 -0.73 9.52
C ASP A 288 33.44 -1.09 8.09
N LEU A 289 33.00 -2.33 7.86
CA LEU A 289 32.67 -2.84 6.54
C LEU A 289 31.51 -3.84 6.60
N ILE A 290 30.51 -3.60 5.75
CA ILE A 290 29.51 -4.60 5.34
C ILE A 290 29.70 -4.81 3.84
N GLN A 291 29.99 -6.03 3.42
CA GLN A 291 30.21 -6.40 2.02
C GLN A 291 29.58 -7.75 1.70
N PHE A 292 28.89 -7.82 0.55
CA PHE A 292 28.38 -9.07 -0.01
C PHE A 292 29.11 -9.40 -1.31
N SER A 293 29.40 -10.67 -1.53
CA SER A 293 29.98 -11.21 -2.76
C SER A 293 28.96 -12.10 -3.45
N ALA A 294 28.62 -11.76 -4.69
CA ALA A 294 27.64 -12.49 -5.49
C ALA A 294 28.09 -12.61 -6.95
N LYS A 295 27.88 -13.78 -7.54
CA LYS A 295 28.06 -14.02 -8.98
C LYS A 295 26.74 -14.35 -9.64
N CYS A 296 26.06 -13.33 -10.13
CA CYS A 296 24.69 -13.43 -10.59
C CYS A 296 24.59 -14.11 -11.96
N THR A 297 23.65 -15.05 -12.09
CA THR A 297 23.37 -15.76 -13.35
C THR A 297 22.28 -15.09 -14.19
N HIS A 298 21.51 -14.16 -13.59
CA HIS A 298 20.41 -13.48 -14.24
C HIS A 298 20.31 -12.01 -13.80
N PRO A 299 20.00 -11.05 -14.69
CA PRO A 299 19.91 -9.63 -14.35
C PRO A 299 18.92 -9.30 -13.23
N VAL A 300 17.78 -10.00 -13.19
CA VAL A 300 16.77 -9.80 -12.15
C VAL A 300 17.31 -10.11 -10.76
N VAL A 301 18.13 -11.16 -10.62
CA VAL A 301 18.73 -11.53 -9.33
C VAL A 301 19.76 -10.46 -8.90
N GLU A 302 20.58 -9.98 -9.84
CA GLU A 302 21.54 -8.90 -9.58
C GLU A 302 20.83 -7.60 -9.15
N SER A 303 19.75 -7.25 -9.85
CA SER A 303 18.89 -6.12 -9.49
C SER A 303 18.25 -6.28 -8.11
N SER A 304 17.67 -7.45 -7.81
CA SER A 304 17.09 -7.72 -6.49
C SER A 304 18.12 -7.65 -5.35
N ILE A 305 19.37 -8.06 -5.56
CA ILE A 305 20.44 -7.90 -4.58
C ILE A 305 20.77 -6.41 -4.38
N HIS A 306 20.87 -5.62 -5.45
CA HIS A 306 21.14 -4.19 -5.37
C HIS A 306 20.01 -3.41 -4.69
N GLU A 307 18.75 -3.76 -4.97
CA GLU A 307 17.58 -3.21 -4.29
C GLU A 307 17.62 -3.55 -2.79
N PHE A 308 17.93 -4.81 -2.45
CA PHE A 308 18.07 -5.23 -1.05
C PHE A 308 19.23 -4.52 -0.33
N CYS A 309 20.39 -4.36 -0.96
CA CYS A 309 21.48 -3.56 -0.40
C CYS A 309 21.08 -2.08 -0.20
N SER A 310 20.18 -1.54 -1.02
CA SER A 310 19.69 -0.16 -0.87
C SER A 310 18.72 -0.03 0.30
N MET A 311 17.95 -1.08 0.60
CA MET A 311 17.16 -1.17 1.83
C MET A 311 18.06 -1.22 3.07
N ILE A 312 19.14 -2.01 3.04
CA ILE A 312 20.14 -2.04 4.12
C ILE A 312 20.80 -0.67 4.29
N ASP A 313 21.16 0.02 3.20
CA ASP A 313 21.73 1.38 3.29
C ASP A 313 20.78 2.37 3.96
N HIS A 314 19.48 2.26 3.71
CA HIS A 314 18.47 3.09 4.37
C HIS A 314 18.40 2.81 5.87
N GLU A 315 18.34 1.53 6.26
CA GLU A 315 18.37 1.12 7.67
C GLU A 315 19.67 1.56 8.36
N LEU A 316 20.84 1.40 7.71
CA LEU A 316 22.12 1.88 8.23
C LEU A 316 22.12 3.40 8.42
N SER A 317 21.52 4.15 7.52
CA SER A 317 21.40 5.61 7.66
C SER A 317 20.59 6.00 8.90
N LEU A 318 19.43 5.35 9.12
CA LEU A 318 18.59 5.60 10.29
C LEU A 318 19.29 5.16 11.57
N ALA A 319 19.88 3.96 11.57
CA ALA A 319 20.65 3.43 12.68
C ALA A 319 21.82 4.34 13.06
N ASN A 320 22.57 4.87 12.09
CA ASN A 320 23.67 5.81 12.36
C ASN A 320 23.16 7.11 13.03
N ASN A 321 22.00 7.62 12.62
CA ASN A 321 21.40 8.80 13.28
C ASN A 321 21.09 8.52 14.76
N ILE A 322 20.48 7.37 15.04
CA ILE A 322 20.15 6.94 16.40
C ILE A 322 21.43 6.73 17.22
N ILE A 323 22.38 5.95 16.70
CA ILE A 323 23.66 5.66 17.37
C ILE A 323 24.45 6.93 17.64
N SER A 324 24.44 7.92 16.75
CA SER A 324 25.09 9.22 17.00
C SER A 324 24.51 9.91 18.24
N THR A 325 23.18 9.91 18.37
CA THR A 325 22.52 10.49 19.55
C THR A 325 22.81 9.70 20.83
N LEU A 326 22.88 8.37 20.73
CA LEU A 326 23.21 7.51 21.87
C LEU A 326 24.67 7.67 22.31
N ASN A 327 25.61 7.76 21.38
CA ASN A 327 27.03 7.98 21.68
C ASN A 327 27.24 9.32 22.41
N GLU A 328 26.55 10.39 22.00
CA GLU A 328 26.57 11.68 22.72
C GLU A 328 26.00 11.55 24.13
N PHE A 329 24.89 10.83 24.29
CA PHE A 329 24.27 10.57 25.59
C PHE A 329 25.19 9.77 26.52
N HIS A 330 25.78 8.68 26.05
CA HIS A 330 26.71 7.87 26.84
C HIS A 330 27.94 8.67 27.29
N LYS A 331 28.49 9.49 26.39
CA LYS A 331 29.60 10.39 26.72
C LYS A 331 29.22 11.39 27.82
N ALA A 332 28.00 11.93 27.79
CA ALA A 332 27.51 12.83 28.84
C ALA A 332 27.29 12.13 30.19
N LYS A 333 27.11 10.81 30.20
CA LYS A 333 26.95 9.96 31.39
C LYS A 333 28.25 9.29 31.85
N ASP A 334 29.39 9.68 31.28
CA ASP A 334 30.71 9.10 31.55
C ASP A 334 30.76 7.58 31.32
N ARG A 335 29.95 7.09 30.37
CA ARG A 335 29.92 5.68 29.96
C ARG A 335 30.75 5.51 28.70
N ASN A 336 31.75 4.63 28.75
CA ASN A 336 32.66 4.36 27.63
C ASN A 336 32.05 3.43 26.58
N LEU A 337 30.85 3.75 26.10
CA LEU A 337 30.12 2.95 25.11
C LEU A 337 29.99 3.73 23.81
N GLN A 338 30.87 3.43 22.85
CA GLN A 338 30.85 4.01 21.51
C GLN A 338 30.69 2.93 20.47
N ILE A 339 29.62 3.03 19.67
CA ILE A 339 29.37 2.12 18.56
C ILE A 339 29.48 2.89 17.26
N LYS A 340 30.10 2.24 16.28
CA LYS A 340 30.27 2.76 14.94
C LYS A 340 29.70 1.74 13.97
N LEU A 341 28.94 2.23 13.00
CA LEU A 341 28.37 1.42 11.94
C LEU A 341 28.84 1.92 10.58
N PRO A 342 28.95 1.06 9.57
CA PRO A 342 29.18 1.50 8.20
C PRO A 342 28.01 2.36 7.70
N LEU A 343 28.30 3.32 6.81
CA LEU A 343 27.25 4.18 6.23
C LEU A 343 26.48 3.47 5.10
N LYS A 344 27.11 2.49 4.45
CA LYS A 344 26.54 1.76 3.32
C LYS A 344 27.22 0.42 3.13
N VAL A 345 26.52 -0.47 2.43
CA VAL A 345 27.02 -1.75 1.94
C VAL A 345 28.03 -1.52 0.82
N ASN A 346 29.20 -2.18 0.90
CA ASN A 346 30.14 -2.28 -0.21
C ASN A 346 29.63 -3.31 -1.23
N ARG A 347 29.37 -2.83 -2.45
CA ARG A 347 28.77 -3.61 -3.54
C ARG A 347 29.77 -4.04 -4.62
N GLU A 348 31.08 -3.80 -4.44
CA GLU A 348 32.12 -4.05 -5.46
C GLU A 348 32.25 -5.53 -5.84
N LYS A 349 31.80 -6.44 -4.98
CA LYS A 349 31.86 -7.90 -5.21
C LYS A 349 30.54 -8.49 -5.69
N ILE A 350 29.52 -7.65 -5.92
CA ILE A 350 28.27 -8.05 -6.56
C ILE A 350 28.45 -7.82 -8.06
N ARG A 351 28.48 -8.90 -8.83
CA ARG A 351 28.73 -8.82 -10.28
C ARG A 351 28.07 -9.94 -11.04
N THR A 352 27.86 -9.70 -12.32
CA THR A 352 27.50 -10.74 -13.29
C THR A 352 28.54 -11.86 -13.32
N LYS A 353 28.07 -13.11 -13.36
CA LYS A 353 28.92 -14.29 -13.52
C LYS A 353 29.68 -14.23 -14.85
N THR A 354 30.94 -14.66 -14.85
CA THR A 354 31.76 -14.71 -16.06
C THR A 354 31.88 -16.13 -16.61
N ASP A 355 32.07 -16.24 -17.93
CA ASP A 355 32.44 -17.49 -18.58
C ASP A 355 33.91 -17.86 -18.31
N ILE A 356 34.36 -19.02 -18.78
CA ILE A 356 35.74 -19.51 -18.62
C ILE A 356 36.76 -18.55 -19.26
N LYS A 357 36.34 -17.70 -20.21
CA LYS A 357 37.17 -16.68 -20.87
C LYS A 357 37.07 -15.32 -20.17
N ASN A 358 36.53 -15.28 -18.94
CA ASN A 358 36.33 -14.08 -18.13
C ASN A 358 35.44 -13.00 -18.78
N ARG A 359 34.51 -13.40 -19.65
CA ARG A 359 33.51 -12.50 -20.24
C ARG A 359 32.21 -12.60 -19.46
N PRO A 360 31.55 -11.49 -19.11
CA PRO A 360 30.30 -11.54 -18.37
C PRO A 360 29.20 -12.16 -19.26
N ILE A 361 28.38 -13.03 -18.67
CA ILE A 361 27.32 -13.74 -19.43
C ILE A 361 26.18 -12.80 -19.87
N TYR A 362 26.05 -11.64 -19.25
CA TYR A 362 25.21 -10.51 -19.67
C TYR A 362 25.88 -9.20 -19.22
N ILE A 363 25.43 -8.07 -19.76
CA ILE A 363 25.88 -6.76 -19.30
C ILE A 363 24.79 -6.22 -18.39
N TYR A 364 25.07 -6.13 -17.10
CA TYR A 364 24.14 -5.52 -16.16
C TYR A 364 24.08 -4.01 -16.40
N LYS A 365 22.85 -3.50 -16.58
CA LYS A 365 22.52 -2.10 -16.48
C LYS A 365 21.21 -2.01 -15.74
N ASP A 366 21.15 -1.15 -14.73
CA ASP A 366 19.89 -0.85 -14.05
C ASP A 366 19.04 0.07 -14.94
N THR A 367 18.53 -0.50 -16.03
CA THR A 367 17.74 0.20 -17.03
C THR A 367 16.42 -0.52 -17.20
N LYS A 368 15.40 0.04 -16.55
CA LYS A 368 14.00 -0.34 -16.72
C LYS A 368 13.24 0.83 -17.36
N PHE A 369 12.06 0.55 -17.93
CA PHE A 369 11.16 1.64 -18.33
C PHE A 369 10.85 2.48 -17.10
N ASN A 370 11.28 3.73 -17.12
CA ASN A 370 10.95 4.72 -16.10
C ASN A 370 9.93 5.67 -16.71
N LEU A 371 8.89 5.99 -15.96
CA LEU A 371 7.91 6.97 -16.36
C LEU A 371 8.42 8.37 -15.99
N SER A 372 8.34 9.31 -16.94
CA SER A 372 8.54 10.72 -16.61
C SER A 372 7.30 11.21 -15.88
N LYS A 373 7.44 11.53 -14.59
CA LYS A 373 6.36 12.07 -13.76
C LYS A 373 5.65 13.24 -14.46
N THR A 374 6.44 14.21 -14.96
CA THR A 374 5.93 15.39 -15.67
C THR A 374 5.13 15.02 -16.91
N GLN A 375 5.66 14.15 -17.79
CA GLN A 375 4.91 13.76 -19.00
C GLN A 375 3.67 12.92 -18.69
N VAL A 376 3.69 12.10 -17.64
CA VAL A 376 2.50 11.34 -17.21
C VAL A 376 1.42 12.29 -16.70
N ILE A 377 1.78 13.29 -15.89
CA ILE A 377 0.85 14.31 -15.41
C ILE A 377 0.31 15.14 -16.59
N GLU A 378 1.17 15.62 -17.48
CA GLU A 378 0.74 16.32 -18.71
C GLU A 378 -0.13 15.46 -19.62
N LEU A 379 0.13 14.15 -19.72
CA LEU A 379 -0.72 13.25 -20.50
C LEU A 379 -2.11 13.10 -19.85
N LEU A 380 -2.13 12.94 -18.51
CA LEU A 380 -3.35 12.84 -17.71
C LEU A 380 -4.12 14.16 -17.59
N MET A 381 -3.47 15.31 -17.79
CA MET A 381 -4.11 16.63 -17.71
C MET A 381 -4.31 17.28 -19.08
N GLY A 382 -3.63 16.77 -20.10
CA GLY A 382 -3.68 17.30 -21.45
C GLY A 382 -4.94 16.88 -22.20
N THR A 383 -5.22 17.64 -23.25
CA THR A 383 -6.39 17.49 -24.13
C THR A 383 -6.53 16.11 -24.81
N LYS A 384 -5.53 15.22 -24.69
CA LYS A 384 -5.52 13.88 -25.29
C LYS A 384 -6.28 12.83 -24.48
N LEU A 385 -6.37 12.95 -23.16
CA LEU A 385 -7.17 12.05 -22.30
C LEU A 385 -8.44 12.72 -21.79
N TYR A 386 -8.36 14.01 -21.42
CA TYR A 386 -9.49 14.79 -20.95
C TYR A 386 -9.57 16.10 -21.72
N GLY A 387 -10.20 16.06 -22.89
CA GLY A 387 -10.45 17.26 -23.69
C GLY A 387 -11.59 18.14 -23.18
N ASN A 388 -12.24 17.79 -22.06
CA ASN A 388 -13.42 18.48 -21.53
C ASN A 388 -13.21 18.93 -20.07
N PRO A 389 -13.19 20.24 -19.78
CA PRO A 389 -13.11 20.80 -18.43
C PRO A 389 -14.19 20.30 -17.45
N GLU A 390 -15.33 19.81 -17.95
CA GLU A 390 -16.40 19.19 -17.15
C GLU A 390 -15.95 17.93 -16.38
N VAL A 391 -14.85 17.32 -16.81
CA VAL A 391 -14.22 16.19 -16.12
C VAL A 391 -13.87 16.56 -14.67
N ALA A 392 -13.34 17.76 -14.44
CA ALA A 392 -12.95 18.19 -13.08
C ALA A 392 -14.15 18.17 -12.12
N LEU A 393 -15.26 18.75 -12.58
CA LEU A 393 -16.53 18.73 -11.84
C LEU A 393 -17.04 17.30 -11.62
N ARG A 394 -16.94 16.44 -12.65
CA ARG A 394 -17.33 15.02 -12.53
C ARG A 394 -16.53 14.27 -11.48
N GLU A 395 -15.22 14.38 -11.51
CA GLU A 395 -14.34 13.66 -10.57
C GLU A 395 -14.54 14.16 -9.13
N LEU A 396 -14.70 15.49 -8.92
CA LEU A 396 -15.03 16.04 -7.61
C LEU A 396 -16.35 15.49 -7.07
N LEU A 397 -17.40 15.51 -7.89
CA LEU A 397 -18.70 15.02 -7.46
C LEU A 397 -18.72 13.51 -7.25
N GLN A 398 -18.03 12.72 -8.07
CA GLN A 398 -17.90 11.28 -7.87
C GLN A 398 -17.20 10.96 -6.55
N ASN A 399 -16.13 11.69 -6.22
CA ASN A 399 -15.44 11.53 -4.94
C ASN A 399 -16.35 11.88 -3.75
N SER A 400 -17.12 12.98 -3.86
CA SER A 400 -18.11 13.35 -2.85
C SER A 400 -19.24 12.32 -2.72
N ILE A 401 -19.72 11.75 -3.83
CA ILE A 401 -20.74 10.69 -3.82
C ILE A 401 -20.21 9.44 -3.12
N ASP A 402 -19.03 8.97 -3.51
CA ASP A 402 -18.43 7.78 -2.90
C ASP A 402 -18.18 7.98 -1.40
N ALA A 403 -17.73 9.18 -0.98
CA ALA A 403 -17.54 9.51 0.44
C ALA A 403 -18.87 9.54 1.23
N CYS A 404 -19.93 10.06 0.63
CA CYS A 404 -21.27 10.05 1.24
C CYS A 404 -21.87 8.65 1.33
N LEU A 405 -21.76 7.84 0.27
CA LEU A 405 -22.27 6.46 0.26
C LEU A 405 -21.51 5.56 1.22
N LEU A 406 -20.18 5.72 1.31
CA LEU A 406 -19.37 5.02 2.31
C LEU A 406 -19.81 5.39 3.73
N ARG A 407 -19.98 6.69 4.02
CA ARG A 407 -20.46 7.15 5.33
C ARG A 407 -21.86 6.61 5.63
N LYS A 408 -22.76 6.60 4.65
CA LYS A 408 -24.12 6.04 4.80
C LYS A 408 -24.07 4.58 5.24
N ALA A 409 -23.26 3.76 4.57
CA ALA A 409 -23.11 2.35 4.92
C ALA A 409 -22.52 2.14 6.33
N GLN A 410 -21.64 3.04 6.79
CA GLN A 410 -21.10 3.02 8.16
C GLN A 410 -22.16 3.42 9.20
N GLU A 411 -22.88 4.51 8.97
CA GLU A 411 -23.89 5.05 9.89
C GLU A 411 -25.10 4.11 10.04
N GLU A 412 -25.51 3.43 8.97
CA GLU A 412 -26.55 2.38 9.01
C GLU A 412 -26.17 1.26 9.99
N LYS A 413 -24.91 0.85 10.00
CA LYS A 413 -24.41 -0.15 10.96
C LYS A 413 -24.32 0.40 12.39
N TRP A 414 -23.99 1.68 12.53
CA TRP A 414 -23.96 2.35 13.82
C TRP A 414 -25.36 2.60 14.39
N GLY A 415 -26.41 2.43 13.59
CA GLY A 415 -27.79 2.69 13.99
C GLY A 415 -28.12 4.19 14.05
N ASN A 416 -27.33 5.03 13.37
CA ASN A 416 -27.54 6.48 13.33
C ASN A 416 -28.33 6.87 12.08
N LEU A 417 -29.11 7.95 12.19
CA LEU A 417 -29.72 8.58 11.02
C LEU A 417 -28.70 9.48 10.34
N TYR A 418 -28.39 9.19 9.08
CA TYR A 418 -27.53 10.01 8.24
C TYR A 418 -28.17 10.25 6.88
N GLU A 419 -28.26 11.52 6.49
CA GLU A 419 -28.72 11.93 5.17
C GLU A 419 -27.53 12.46 4.35
N PRO A 420 -27.12 11.75 3.28
CA PRO A 420 -26.07 12.22 2.40
C PRO A 420 -26.51 13.47 1.63
N LYS A 421 -25.66 14.48 1.59
CA LYS A 421 -25.91 15.79 0.95
C LYS A 421 -24.64 16.30 0.29
N ILE A 422 -24.77 16.73 -0.96
CA ILE A 422 -23.72 17.45 -1.69
C ILE A 422 -24.26 18.83 -2.07
N LEU A 423 -23.42 19.85 -1.94
CA LEU A 423 -23.67 21.22 -2.34
C LEU A 423 -22.59 21.69 -3.32
N VAL A 424 -23.01 22.05 -4.53
CA VAL A 424 -22.16 22.63 -5.57
C VAL A 424 -22.43 24.12 -5.63
N LYS A 425 -21.39 24.93 -5.50
CA LYS A 425 -21.46 26.39 -5.59
C LYS A 425 -20.60 26.90 -6.73
N TYR A 426 -21.14 27.86 -7.47
CA TYR A 426 -20.39 28.66 -8.44
C TYR A 426 -20.65 30.15 -8.21
N TYR A 427 -19.61 30.87 -7.81
CA TYR A 427 -19.70 32.27 -7.43
C TYR A 427 -18.39 33.00 -7.67
N THR A 428 -18.43 34.33 -7.65
CA THR A 428 -17.24 35.18 -7.80
C THR A 428 -16.95 35.84 -6.46
N GLU A 429 -15.70 35.79 -6.00
CA GLU A 429 -15.24 36.45 -4.77
C GLU A 429 -13.89 37.13 -5.07
N ASN A 430 -13.75 38.41 -4.70
CA ASN A 430 -12.51 39.17 -4.92
C ASN A 430 -11.99 39.16 -6.37
N GLU A 431 -12.91 39.27 -7.36
CA GLU A 431 -12.60 39.20 -8.80
C GLU A 431 -12.05 37.85 -9.30
N GLU A 432 -12.19 36.79 -8.52
CA GLU A 432 -11.85 35.41 -8.90
C GLU A 432 -13.12 34.55 -8.94
N ASP A 433 -13.26 33.75 -9.99
CA ASP A 433 -14.35 32.78 -10.10
C ASP A 433 -14.02 31.51 -9.32
N ILE A 434 -14.99 31.04 -8.55
CA ILE A 434 -14.82 29.93 -7.61
C ILE A 434 -15.84 28.85 -7.89
N LEU A 435 -15.33 27.62 -8.01
CA LEU A 435 -16.14 26.41 -7.94
C LEU A 435 -15.89 25.74 -6.60
N GLU A 436 -16.93 25.54 -5.81
CA GLU A 436 -16.85 24.87 -4.51
C GLU A 436 -17.80 23.66 -4.47
N VAL A 437 -17.27 22.49 -4.10
CA VAL A 437 -18.04 21.26 -3.89
C VAL A 437 -17.92 20.85 -2.43
N ILE A 438 -19.05 20.80 -1.74
CA ILE A 438 -19.15 20.50 -0.31
C ILE A 438 -19.96 19.22 -0.13
N ASP A 439 -19.39 18.23 0.54
CA ASP A 439 -20.09 17.03 0.96
C ASP A 439 -20.08 16.88 2.48
N ASN A 440 -21.04 16.12 2.99
CA ASN A 440 -21.05 15.66 4.38
C ASN A 440 -20.61 14.19 4.50
N GLY A 441 -19.70 13.72 3.62
CA GLY A 441 -19.24 12.33 3.56
C GLY A 441 -18.29 11.94 4.69
N THR A 442 -17.48 10.91 4.46
CA THR A 442 -16.53 10.40 5.48
C THR A 442 -15.43 11.36 5.86
N GLY A 443 -15.05 12.29 4.98
CA GLY A 443 -13.90 13.18 5.14
C GLY A 443 -12.54 12.46 5.14
N MET A 444 -11.48 13.23 5.38
CA MET A 444 -10.09 12.77 5.39
C MET A 444 -9.37 13.25 6.66
N ASP A 445 -8.41 12.47 7.12
CA ASP A 445 -7.44 12.81 8.17
C ASP A 445 -6.03 12.89 7.56
N GLU A 446 -5.03 13.24 8.37
CA GLU A 446 -3.64 13.39 7.92
C GLU A 446 -3.12 12.10 7.26
N TYR A 447 -3.43 10.94 7.86
CA TYR A 447 -3.06 9.64 7.33
C TYR A 447 -3.60 9.39 5.90
N ILE A 448 -4.87 9.71 5.63
CA ILE A 448 -5.46 9.56 4.29
C ILE A 448 -4.84 10.56 3.32
N VAL A 449 -4.52 11.76 3.77
CA VAL A 449 -3.87 12.78 2.95
C VAL A 449 -2.50 12.29 2.48
N ASP A 450 -1.69 11.77 3.38
CA ASP A 450 -0.32 11.33 3.10
C ASP A 450 -0.25 10.04 2.26
N ASN A 451 -1.21 9.13 2.44
CA ASN A 451 -1.16 7.81 1.80
C ASN A 451 -1.99 7.69 0.52
N TYR A 452 -3.01 8.52 0.33
CA TYR A 452 -3.93 8.39 -0.81
C TYR A 452 -4.15 9.71 -1.54
N TYR A 453 -4.39 10.81 -0.83
CA TYR A 453 -4.73 12.07 -1.49
C TYR A 453 -3.53 12.70 -2.21
N SER A 454 -2.35 12.68 -1.59
CA SER A 454 -1.10 13.23 -2.15
C SER A 454 -0.38 12.28 -3.13
N LYS A 455 -0.67 10.97 -3.08
CA LYS A 455 -0.02 9.94 -3.91
C LYS A 455 -0.83 9.66 -5.18
N ILE A 456 -0.47 10.31 -6.27
CA ILE A 456 -1.07 10.12 -7.60
C ILE A 456 -1.10 8.62 -7.98
N GLY A 457 -2.27 8.13 -8.38
CA GLY A 457 -2.47 6.73 -8.75
C GLY A 457 -2.80 5.79 -7.58
N SER A 458 -2.76 6.29 -6.34
CA SER A 458 -3.06 5.51 -5.13
C SER A 458 -4.48 5.77 -4.65
N SER A 459 -5.43 4.95 -5.11
CA SER A 459 -6.84 5.07 -4.69
C SER A 459 -7.09 4.41 -3.34
N PHE A 460 -7.63 5.18 -2.38
CA PHE A 460 -8.12 4.64 -1.10
C PHE A 460 -9.08 3.46 -1.32
N TYR A 461 -10.02 3.58 -2.25
CA TYR A 461 -11.02 2.55 -2.56
C TYR A 461 -10.47 1.23 -3.14
N LYS A 462 -9.16 1.16 -3.43
CA LYS A 462 -8.44 -0.07 -3.81
C LYS A 462 -7.41 -0.50 -2.77
N SER A 463 -7.26 0.24 -1.68
CA SER A 463 -6.24 -0.03 -0.69
C SER A 463 -6.68 -1.10 0.30
N LYS A 464 -5.69 -1.70 0.97
CA LYS A 464 -5.95 -2.63 2.07
C LYS A 464 -6.81 -1.98 3.16
N ASP A 465 -6.58 -0.70 3.46
CA ASP A 465 -7.33 0.04 4.49
C ASP A 465 -8.81 0.14 4.16
N PHE A 466 -9.17 0.42 2.91
CA PHE A 466 -10.58 0.46 2.52
C PHE A 466 -11.23 -0.92 2.61
N TYR A 467 -10.55 -1.97 2.16
CA TYR A 467 -11.13 -3.30 2.27
C TYR A 467 -11.23 -3.79 3.72
N ASN A 468 -10.28 -3.44 4.58
CA ASN A 468 -10.37 -3.66 6.02
C ASN A 468 -11.58 -2.92 6.59
N LEU A 469 -11.73 -1.63 6.25
CA LEU A 469 -12.89 -0.82 6.65
C LEU A 469 -14.21 -1.40 6.15
N LYS A 470 -14.26 -1.88 4.89
CA LYS A 470 -15.43 -2.50 4.29
C LYS A 470 -15.78 -3.82 4.98
N ALA A 471 -14.79 -4.64 5.31
CA ALA A 471 -14.98 -5.87 6.06
C ALA A 471 -15.44 -5.60 7.51
N GLU A 472 -14.90 -4.56 8.15
CA GLU A 472 -15.31 -4.11 9.48
C GLU A 472 -16.72 -3.55 9.50
N SER A 473 -17.08 -2.75 8.50
CA SER A 473 -18.40 -2.13 8.39
C SER A 473 -19.46 -3.06 7.78
N ASN A 474 -19.06 -4.16 7.14
CA ASN A 474 -19.92 -4.98 6.28
C ASN A 474 -20.70 -4.11 5.26
N ALA A 475 -20.08 -3.02 4.80
CA ALA A 475 -20.71 -2.05 3.93
C ALA A 475 -20.99 -2.66 2.56
N ASP A 476 -22.26 -2.69 2.15
CA ASP A 476 -22.65 -3.00 0.78
C ASP A 476 -22.43 -1.77 -0.11
N PHE A 477 -21.15 -1.44 -0.31
CA PHE A 477 -20.71 -0.28 -1.07
C PHE A 477 -19.72 -0.69 -2.15
N SER A 478 -19.99 -0.24 -3.37
CA SER A 478 -19.12 -0.42 -4.53
C SER A 478 -18.67 0.95 -5.04
N PRO A 479 -17.39 1.34 -4.84
CA PRO A 479 -16.90 2.65 -5.23
C PRO A 479 -16.81 2.82 -6.75
N THR A 480 -17.10 4.03 -7.20
CA THR A 480 -16.94 4.42 -8.61
C THR A 480 -15.51 4.87 -8.88
N SER A 481 -14.90 5.58 -7.93
CA SER A 481 -13.51 6.07 -7.97
C SER A 481 -12.50 4.93 -7.82
N ARG A 482 -11.71 4.69 -8.87
CA ARG A 482 -10.80 3.52 -8.96
C ARG A 482 -9.34 3.84 -9.21
N PHE A 483 -9.02 5.03 -9.70
CA PHE A 483 -7.69 5.31 -10.27
C PHE A 483 -6.82 6.20 -9.40
N GLY A 484 -7.39 6.99 -8.49
CA GLY A 484 -6.59 7.88 -7.62
C GLY A 484 -5.91 9.03 -8.37
N ILE A 485 -6.50 9.48 -9.48
CA ILE A 485 -6.02 10.62 -10.28
C ILE A 485 -7.02 11.79 -10.32
N GLY A 486 -8.20 11.62 -9.71
CA GLY A 486 -9.32 12.57 -9.84
C GLY A 486 -8.95 13.99 -9.42
N ILE A 487 -8.11 14.15 -8.39
CA ILE A 487 -7.70 15.50 -7.95
C ILE A 487 -6.85 16.25 -8.98
N LEU A 488 -6.10 15.55 -9.84
CA LEU A 488 -5.32 16.19 -10.90
C LEU A 488 -6.20 16.87 -11.94
N SER A 489 -7.43 16.36 -12.13
CA SER A 489 -8.38 16.98 -13.04
C SER A 489 -8.78 18.40 -12.61
N SER A 490 -8.74 18.71 -11.30
CA SER A 490 -8.98 20.06 -10.79
C SER A 490 -7.94 21.07 -11.30
N PHE A 491 -6.69 20.64 -11.51
CA PHE A 491 -5.63 21.49 -12.05
C PHE A 491 -5.76 21.78 -13.56
N MET A 492 -6.73 21.16 -14.24
CA MET A 492 -7.10 21.54 -15.61
C MET A 492 -7.84 22.88 -15.66
N ILE A 493 -8.50 23.29 -14.58
CA ILE A 493 -9.33 24.50 -14.53
C ILE A 493 -8.91 25.50 -13.45
N SER A 494 -8.02 25.12 -12.55
CA SER A 494 -7.64 25.90 -11.37
C SER A 494 -6.15 25.79 -11.08
N ASP A 495 -5.51 26.87 -10.63
CA ASP A 495 -4.13 26.85 -10.15
C ASP A 495 -4.04 26.66 -8.63
N VAL A 496 -5.11 26.95 -7.90
CA VAL A 496 -5.15 26.88 -6.44
C VAL A 496 -6.37 26.11 -5.96
N LEU A 497 -6.09 25.02 -5.25
CA LEU A 497 -7.05 24.14 -4.63
C LEU A 497 -6.99 24.34 -3.11
N ILE A 498 -8.13 24.59 -2.48
CA ILE A 498 -8.26 24.67 -1.02
C ILE A 498 -9.25 23.61 -0.57
N VAL A 499 -8.85 22.79 0.41
CA VAL A 499 -9.66 21.68 0.93
C VAL A 499 -9.81 21.80 2.43
N ASP A 500 -11.07 21.83 2.90
CA ASP A 500 -11.41 21.76 4.32
C ASP A 500 -12.11 20.45 4.62
N THR A 501 -11.47 19.60 5.43
CA THR A 501 -11.93 18.23 5.65
C THR A 501 -11.86 17.80 7.11
N LYS A 502 -12.75 16.89 7.51
CA LYS A 502 -12.79 16.30 8.84
C LYS A 502 -13.30 14.87 8.75
N ARG A 503 -12.54 13.91 9.28
CA ARG A 503 -12.86 12.49 9.15
C ARG A 503 -13.78 11.98 10.25
N VAL A 504 -14.70 11.09 9.90
CA VAL A 504 -15.46 10.27 10.87
C VAL A 504 -14.79 8.90 11.07
N TYR A 505 -14.64 8.47 12.33
CA TYR A 505 -14.11 7.15 12.69
C TYR A 505 -15.18 6.22 13.26
N GLY A 506 -16.21 6.78 13.89
CA GLY A 506 -17.22 6.02 14.61
C GLY A 506 -18.31 6.92 15.18
N PRO A 507 -19.28 6.33 15.92
CA PRO A 507 -20.31 7.09 16.62
C PRO A 507 -19.67 8.13 17.53
N HIS A 508 -19.96 9.41 17.27
CA HIS A 508 -19.41 10.55 18.02
C HIS A 508 -17.87 10.65 18.06
N LYS A 509 -17.15 9.96 17.16
CA LYS A 509 -15.69 10.01 17.08
C LYS A 509 -15.24 10.51 15.71
N SER A 510 -14.49 11.61 15.69
CA SER A 510 -13.95 12.24 14.48
C SER A 510 -12.51 12.67 14.67
N SER A 511 -11.78 12.90 13.57
CA SER A 511 -10.48 13.55 13.61
C SER A 511 -10.58 15.04 13.96
N ASP A 512 -9.43 15.66 14.21
CA ASP A 512 -9.32 17.12 14.12
C ASP A 512 -9.55 17.58 12.66
N PRO A 513 -10.11 18.79 12.46
CA PRO A 513 -10.29 19.35 11.12
C PRO A 513 -8.97 19.78 10.50
N LEU A 514 -8.85 19.61 9.18
CA LEU A 514 -7.68 20.00 8.40
C LEU A 514 -8.07 20.99 7.29
N ASN A 515 -7.21 21.98 7.06
CA ASN A 515 -7.25 22.87 5.91
C ASN A 515 -5.99 22.64 5.08
N ILE A 516 -6.17 22.34 3.79
CA ILE A 516 -5.09 21.97 2.87
C ILE A 516 -5.14 22.94 1.70
N THR A 517 -4.05 23.67 1.46
CA THR A 517 -3.89 24.52 0.28
C THR A 517 -2.84 23.91 -0.65
N VAL A 518 -3.17 23.80 -1.94
CA VAL A 518 -2.27 23.28 -2.98
C VAL A 518 -2.21 24.29 -4.12
N GLU A 519 -1.02 24.82 -4.38
CA GLU A 519 -0.74 25.87 -5.39
C GLU A 519 -0.04 25.24 -6.60
N GLY A 520 -0.82 24.55 -7.43
CA GLY A 520 -0.32 23.84 -8.61
C GLY A 520 0.13 22.40 -8.33
N GLN A 521 0.20 21.61 -9.40
CA GLN A 521 0.34 20.15 -9.35
C GLN A 521 1.67 19.62 -8.77
N GLU A 522 2.73 20.43 -8.75
CA GLU A 522 4.05 20.07 -8.21
C GLU A 522 4.34 20.76 -6.86
N SER A 523 3.37 21.47 -6.29
CA SER A 523 3.55 22.18 -5.03
C SER A 523 3.46 21.25 -3.82
N ILE A 524 4.16 21.66 -2.76
CA ILE A 524 4.02 21.04 -1.44
C ILE A 524 2.64 21.42 -0.89
N PHE A 525 1.96 20.46 -0.28
CA PHE A 525 0.66 20.70 0.32
C PHE A 525 0.84 21.51 1.60
N TRP A 526 0.18 22.66 1.70
CA TRP A 526 0.19 23.45 2.92
C TRP A 526 -0.95 23.01 3.82
N ILE A 527 -0.64 22.18 4.83
CA ILE A 527 -1.61 21.63 5.78
C ILE A 527 -1.61 22.46 7.07
N LYS A 528 -2.79 22.85 7.54
CA LYS A 528 -3.04 23.57 8.80
C LYS A 528 -4.26 22.97 9.51
N SER A 529 -4.47 23.36 10.77
CA SER A 529 -5.74 23.09 11.45
C SER A 529 -6.89 23.82 10.73
N GLY A 530 -7.94 23.07 10.41
CA GLY A 530 -9.15 23.58 9.78
C GLY A 530 -10.17 24.09 10.79
N THR A 531 -11.31 24.59 10.29
CA THR A 531 -12.38 25.17 11.12
C THR A 531 -13.67 24.34 11.11
N ARG A 532 -13.65 23.19 10.44
CA ARG A 532 -14.85 22.40 10.19
C ARG A 532 -15.38 21.72 11.46
N GLU A 533 -16.64 21.96 11.79
CA GLU A 533 -17.27 21.35 12.97
C GLU A 533 -17.75 19.92 12.71
N THR A 534 -18.31 19.66 11.52
CA THR A 534 -18.93 18.38 11.15
C THR A 534 -18.09 17.58 10.14
N PRO A 535 -18.12 16.23 10.19
CA PRO A 535 -17.39 15.42 9.21
C PRO A 535 -17.85 15.64 7.76
N GLY A 536 -16.91 15.48 6.83
CA GLY A 536 -17.08 15.69 5.39
C GLY A 536 -15.95 16.53 4.80
N THR A 537 -16.08 16.90 3.52
CA THR A 537 -15.06 17.64 2.79
C THR A 537 -15.67 18.84 2.06
N SER A 538 -14.97 19.98 2.04
CA SER A 538 -15.21 21.09 1.12
C SER A 538 -13.99 21.20 0.22
N THR A 539 -14.21 21.22 -1.09
CA THR A 539 -13.17 21.43 -2.09
C THR A 539 -13.49 22.71 -2.85
N ARG A 540 -12.64 23.73 -2.67
CA ARG A 540 -12.75 25.04 -3.30
C ARG A 540 -11.64 25.19 -4.35
N LEU A 541 -12.04 25.47 -5.58
CA LEU A 541 -11.16 25.73 -6.71
C LEU A 541 -11.19 27.21 -7.08
N ILE A 542 -10.02 27.85 -7.14
CA ILE A 542 -9.88 29.20 -7.70
C ILE A 542 -9.60 29.06 -9.19
N LEU A 543 -10.58 29.40 -10.03
CA LEU A 543 -10.54 29.09 -11.46
C LEU A 543 -9.60 30.03 -12.23
N ARG A 544 -8.91 29.50 -13.23
CA ARG A 544 -8.01 30.29 -14.09
C ARG A 544 -8.79 31.25 -14.97
N LYS A 545 -8.48 32.55 -14.91
CA LYS A 545 -9.06 33.56 -15.81
C LYS A 545 -8.85 33.26 -17.31
N SER A 546 -7.74 32.62 -17.67
CA SER A 546 -7.43 32.32 -19.08
C SER A 546 -8.14 31.08 -19.63
N ASP A 547 -8.66 30.21 -18.76
CA ASP A 547 -9.12 28.86 -19.12
C ASP A 547 -10.33 28.41 -18.28
N ASN A 548 -11.14 29.37 -17.81
CA ASN A 548 -12.38 29.08 -17.08
C ASN A 548 -13.47 28.68 -18.10
N PRO A 549 -13.90 27.40 -18.14
CA PRO A 549 -14.90 26.93 -19.10
C PRO A 549 -16.28 27.58 -18.88
N TRP A 550 -16.57 28.08 -17.68
CA TRP A 550 -17.87 28.62 -17.28
C TRP A 550 -17.92 30.15 -17.30
N GLU A 551 -16.83 30.85 -17.58
CA GLU A 551 -16.79 32.33 -17.65
C GLU A 551 -17.80 32.89 -18.66
N ARG A 552 -17.98 32.19 -19.79
CA ARG A 552 -18.89 32.60 -20.87
C ARG A 552 -20.28 31.97 -20.77
N MET A 553 -20.53 31.14 -19.76
CA MET A 553 -21.81 30.46 -19.57
C MET A 553 -22.74 31.29 -18.69
N THR A 554 -24.03 31.26 -19.01
CA THR A 554 -25.06 31.75 -18.09
C THR A 554 -25.18 30.80 -16.88
N GLU A 555 -25.69 31.30 -15.75
CA GLU A 555 -25.93 30.47 -14.57
C GLU A 555 -26.80 29.23 -14.86
N ASN A 556 -27.76 29.36 -15.78
CA ASN A 556 -28.62 28.26 -16.22
C ASN A 556 -27.85 27.21 -17.05
N GLU A 557 -26.87 27.63 -17.86
CA GLU A 557 -25.99 26.72 -18.60
C GLU A 557 -25.05 25.98 -17.65
N PHE A 558 -24.50 26.66 -16.63
CA PHE A 558 -23.73 25.99 -15.57
C PHE A 558 -24.57 24.94 -14.84
N ILE A 559 -25.80 25.27 -14.42
CA ILE A 559 -26.69 24.30 -13.78
C ILE A 559 -26.94 23.10 -14.69
N ARG A 560 -27.19 23.33 -15.99
CA ARG A 560 -27.37 22.24 -16.98
C ARG A 560 -26.10 21.40 -17.13
N ASN A 561 -24.92 22.00 -17.02
CA ASN A 561 -23.64 21.32 -17.04
C ASN A 561 -23.53 20.33 -15.88
N VAL A 562 -23.77 20.80 -14.65
CA VAL A 562 -23.81 19.95 -13.45
C VAL A 562 -24.81 18.79 -13.62
N GLU A 563 -25.98 19.05 -14.21
CA GLU A 563 -26.99 18.02 -14.51
C GLU A 563 -26.55 17.00 -15.57
N ASN A 564 -25.74 17.40 -16.55
CA ASN A 564 -25.21 16.49 -17.56
C ASN A 564 -24.11 15.59 -16.98
N VAL A 565 -23.31 16.14 -16.07
CA VAL A 565 -22.26 15.40 -15.36
C VAL A 565 -22.86 14.32 -14.45
N ILE A 566 -24.01 14.60 -13.81
CA ILE A 566 -24.73 13.65 -12.96
C ILE A 566 -26.19 13.53 -13.40
N PRO A 567 -26.45 12.72 -14.43
CA PRO A 567 -27.81 12.55 -14.95
C PRO A 567 -28.72 11.79 -13.96
N ASN A 568 -28.12 10.94 -13.12
CA ASN A 568 -28.79 10.11 -12.14
C ASN A 568 -28.08 10.23 -10.76
N PRO A 569 -28.42 11.23 -9.94
CA PRO A 569 -27.83 11.38 -8.62
C PRO A 569 -28.43 10.36 -7.62
N PRO A 570 -27.61 9.68 -6.81
CA PRO A 570 -28.09 8.65 -5.87
C PRO A 570 -28.77 9.22 -4.61
N PHE A 571 -28.67 10.53 -4.38
CA PHE A 571 -29.27 11.26 -3.25
C PHE A 571 -29.29 12.76 -3.56
N GLU A 572 -29.73 13.60 -2.61
CA GLU A 572 -29.87 15.05 -2.80
C GLU A 572 -28.53 15.75 -3.11
N ILE A 573 -28.47 16.40 -4.28
CA ILE A 573 -27.42 17.32 -4.70
C ILE A 573 -28.07 18.70 -4.88
N SER A 574 -27.60 19.67 -4.10
CA SER A 574 -27.98 21.08 -4.21
C SER A 574 -26.97 21.83 -5.07
N ILE A 575 -27.47 22.68 -5.97
CA ILE A 575 -26.67 23.52 -6.86
C ILE A 575 -27.04 24.96 -6.55
N GLU A 576 -26.05 25.78 -6.20
CA GLU A 576 -26.21 27.18 -5.88
C GLU A 576 -25.29 28.03 -6.77
N THR A 577 -25.86 29.00 -7.45
CA THR A 577 -25.13 30.07 -8.14
C THR A 577 -25.38 31.38 -7.40
N GLN A 578 -24.86 32.50 -7.92
CA GLN A 578 -25.09 33.80 -7.29
C GLN A 578 -26.58 34.15 -7.17
N SER A 579 -27.41 33.77 -8.16
CA SER A 579 -28.83 34.14 -8.17
C SER A 579 -29.82 32.97 -8.25
N HIS A 580 -29.37 31.73 -8.47
CA HIS A 580 -30.24 30.56 -8.58
C HIS A 580 -29.90 29.46 -7.57
N LYS A 581 -30.93 28.71 -7.16
CA LYS A 581 -30.78 27.47 -6.38
C LYS A 581 -31.60 26.37 -7.04
N LYS A 582 -31.00 25.20 -7.20
CA LYS A 582 -31.68 24.02 -7.75
C LYS A 582 -31.32 22.78 -6.93
N LYS A 583 -32.29 21.88 -6.75
CA LYS A 583 -32.09 20.59 -6.10
C LYS A 583 -32.34 19.46 -7.08
N ARG A 584 -31.56 18.40 -6.95
CA ARG A 584 -31.62 17.18 -7.75
C ARG A 584 -31.49 15.99 -6.81
N ASP A 585 -32.24 14.94 -7.06
CA ASP A 585 -32.30 13.74 -6.21
C ASP A 585 -32.53 12.48 -7.04
N GLU A 586 -32.69 11.34 -6.36
CA GLU A 586 -32.97 10.05 -6.98
C GLU A 586 -34.24 10.02 -7.85
N ASN A 587 -35.16 10.98 -7.72
CA ASN A 587 -36.37 11.07 -8.55
C ASN A 587 -36.18 11.99 -9.76
N SER A 588 -35.02 12.63 -9.84
CA SER A 588 -34.74 13.69 -10.80
C SER A 588 -34.15 13.16 -12.10
N PHE A 589 -34.24 11.88 -12.44
CA PHE A 589 -33.63 11.31 -13.66
C PHE A 589 -33.85 12.19 -14.88
N LYS A 590 -32.76 12.58 -15.55
CA LYS A 590 -32.88 13.27 -16.84
C LYS A 590 -33.29 12.21 -17.86
N GLU A 591 -34.48 12.34 -18.45
CA GLU A 591 -34.86 11.54 -19.62
C GLU A 591 -33.96 11.94 -20.80
N ILE A 592 -32.80 11.30 -20.89
CA ILE A 592 -31.88 11.47 -22.00
C ILE A 592 -32.46 10.67 -23.16
N THR A 593 -33.04 11.38 -24.14
CA THR A 593 -33.46 10.77 -25.39
C THR A 593 -32.24 10.56 -26.28
N SER A 594 -32.24 9.52 -27.10
CA SER A 594 -31.17 9.30 -28.09
C SER A 594 -30.95 10.51 -29.02
N TYR A 595 -31.97 11.32 -29.23
CA TYR A 595 -31.90 12.59 -29.96
C TYR A 595 -31.02 13.65 -29.26
N SER A 596 -31.05 13.71 -27.93
CA SER A 596 -30.28 14.69 -27.14
C SER A 596 -28.77 14.41 -27.08
N LEU A 597 -28.33 13.23 -27.52
CA LEU A 597 -26.93 12.80 -27.56
C LEU A 597 -26.29 12.94 -28.95
N LYS A 598 -26.98 13.54 -29.92
CA LYS A 598 -26.43 13.81 -31.26
C LYS A 598 -25.21 14.73 -31.15
N ASP A 599 -24.05 14.29 -31.64
CA ASP A 599 -22.91 15.18 -31.83
C ASP A 599 -23.12 16.05 -33.08
N TYR A 600 -22.42 17.19 -33.17
CA TYR A 600 -22.55 18.15 -34.26
C TYR A 600 -22.10 17.62 -35.65
N THR A 601 -21.75 16.34 -35.76
CA THR A 601 -21.38 15.69 -37.03
C THR A 601 -22.59 15.34 -37.91
N TRP A 602 -23.80 15.27 -37.34
CA TRP A 602 -25.03 14.92 -38.06
C TRP A 602 -25.80 16.17 -38.46
N LYS A 603 -25.42 16.81 -39.57
CA LYS A 603 -26.27 17.86 -40.16
C LYS A 603 -27.53 17.23 -40.75
N GLU A 604 -28.68 17.88 -40.59
CA GLU A 604 -29.92 17.45 -41.25
C GLU A 604 -29.70 17.42 -42.77
N ASN A 605 -29.86 16.25 -43.37
CA ASN A 605 -29.75 16.02 -44.80
C ASN A 605 -30.95 15.17 -45.24
N GLU A 606 -31.56 15.53 -46.37
CA GLU A 606 -32.71 14.82 -46.96
C GLU A 606 -32.44 13.34 -47.27
N ASN A 607 -31.17 12.96 -47.40
CA ASN A 607 -30.72 11.60 -47.65
C ASN A 607 -30.42 10.79 -46.39
N ILE A 608 -30.63 11.34 -45.18
CA ILE A 608 -30.42 10.63 -43.92
C ILE A 608 -31.77 10.41 -43.24
N LYS A 609 -32.16 9.15 -43.10
CA LYS A 609 -33.39 8.77 -42.39
C LYS A 609 -33.06 8.24 -41.01
N PHE A 610 -33.75 8.77 -40.01
CA PHE A 610 -33.64 8.35 -38.62
C PHE A 610 -34.73 7.34 -38.25
N ILE A 611 -34.34 6.29 -37.54
CA ILE A 611 -35.22 5.28 -36.96
C ILE A 611 -34.98 5.31 -35.45
N GLU A 612 -36.02 5.65 -34.70
CA GLU A 612 -35.99 5.58 -33.25
C GLU A 612 -36.50 4.21 -32.79
N ILE A 613 -35.71 3.57 -31.93
CA ILE A 613 -36.00 2.27 -31.34
C ILE A 613 -36.20 2.49 -29.83
N PRO A 614 -37.45 2.46 -29.33
CA PRO A 614 -37.68 2.52 -27.90
C PRO A 614 -37.21 1.22 -27.22
N ILE A 615 -36.55 1.35 -26.08
CA ILE A 615 -36.09 0.25 -25.24
C ILE A 615 -36.86 0.32 -23.92
N ASP A 616 -37.78 -0.61 -23.69
CA ASP A 616 -38.53 -0.71 -22.42
C ASP A 616 -38.43 -2.15 -21.88
N ARG A 617 -37.24 -2.50 -21.41
CA ARG A 617 -36.87 -3.82 -20.88
C ARG A 617 -36.53 -3.72 -19.40
N LYS A 618 -37.54 -3.34 -18.62
CA LYS A 618 -37.46 -3.19 -17.15
C LYS A 618 -37.03 -4.48 -16.44
N ASP A 619 -37.33 -5.64 -17.01
CA ASP A 619 -36.96 -6.97 -16.50
C ASP A 619 -35.45 -7.19 -16.40
N ILE A 620 -34.67 -6.49 -17.23
CA ILE A 620 -33.20 -6.52 -17.25
C ILE A 620 -32.59 -5.14 -16.95
N GLY A 621 -33.40 -4.21 -16.43
CA GLY A 621 -32.96 -2.88 -16.04
C GLY A 621 -32.58 -1.93 -17.20
N LEU A 622 -33.06 -2.19 -18.42
CA LEU A 622 -32.78 -1.34 -19.59
C LEU A 622 -34.03 -0.57 -20.01
N VAL A 623 -34.01 0.75 -19.82
CA VAL A 623 -35.07 1.66 -20.25
C VAL A 623 -34.42 2.86 -20.96
N GLY A 624 -34.90 3.22 -22.15
CA GLY A 624 -34.36 4.33 -22.95
C GLY A 624 -34.81 4.31 -24.41
N SER A 625 -34.07 4.98 -25.28
CA SER A 625 -34.24 4.88 -26.73
C SER A 625 -32.89 4.79 -27.45
N ALA A 626 -32.86 4.17 -28.61
CA ALA A 626 -31.72 4.15 -29.52
C ALA A 626 -32.12 4.78 -30.85
N THR A 627 -31.29 5.68 -31.39
CA THR A 627 -31.50 6.23 -32.73
C THR A 627 -30.52 5.59 -33.68
N VAL A 628 -31.02 5.03 -34.77
CA VAL A 628 -30.23 4.56 -35.91
C VAL A 628 -30.47 5.52 -37.06
N ALA A 629 -29.43 6.00 -37.72
CA ALA A 629 -29.59 6.70 -38.99
C ALA A 629 -29.04 5.87 -40.15
N ILE A 630 -29.76 5.91 -41.25
CA ILE A 630 -29.44 5.20 -42.49
C ILE A 630 -29.34 6.22 -43.62
N LEU A 631 -28.38 6.02 -44.53
CA LEU A 631 -28.36 6.73 -45.80
C LEU A 631 -29.43 6.13 -46.71
N GLU A 632 -30.30 6.97 -47.28
CA GLU A 632 -31.39 6.56 -48.15
C GLU A 632 -31.35 7.34 -49.47
N SER A 633 -31.38 6.59 -50.59
CA SER A 633 -31.55 7.14 -51.93
C SER A 633 -32.70 6.42 -52.62
N LYS A 634 -33.66 7.17 -53.15
CA LYS A 634 -34.89 6.63 -53.79
C LYS A 634 -35.63 5.60 -52.92
N ASN A 635 -35.77 5.89 -51.63
CA ASN A 635 -36.40 5.03 -50.62
C ASN A 635 -35.73 3.65 -50.45
N ARG A 636 -34.42 3.55 -50.68
CA ARG A 636 -33.62 2.35 -50.43
C ARG A 636 -32.37 2.69 -49.62
N PRO A 637 -32.01 1.88 -48.61
CA PRO A 637 -30.75 2.03 -47.90
C PRO A 637 -29.56 1.89 -48.85
N VAL A 638 -28.59 2.80 -48.74
CA VAL A 638 -27.35 2.80 -49.52
C VAL A 638 -26.16 3.09 -48.62
N GLU A 639 -24.98 2.58 -48.98
CA GLU A 639 -23.76 2.82 -48.21
C GLU A 639 -23.10 4.17 -48.55
N ARG A 640 -23.39 4.71 -49.75
CA ARG A 640 -22.80 5.94 -50.30
C ARG A 640 -23.82 6.68 -51.17
N ILE A 641 -23.82 8.02 -51.09
CA ILE A 641 -24.56 8.94 -51.98
C ILE A 641 -23.60 10.01 -52.48
N GLU A 642 -23.53 10.16 -53.80
CA GLU A 642 -22.86 11.30 -54.45
C GLU A 642 -23.83 12.48 -54.46
N LEU A 643 -23.46 13.59 -53.81
CA LEU A 643 -24.29 14.78 -53.68
C LEU A 643 -24.14 15.72 -54.88
N ASN A 644 -22.90 16.01 -55.27
CA ASN A 644 -22.55 16.87 -56.40
C ASN A 644 -21.17 16.50 -56.94
N SER A 645 -21.03 16.38 -58.25
CA SER A 645 -19.74 16.30 -58.94
C SER A 645 -19.57 17.47 -59.90
N ARG A 646 -18.35 18.04 -59.95
CA ARG A 646 -18.00 19.09 -60.90
C ARG A 646 -16.60 18.86 -61.42
N ASP A 647 -16.49 18.74 -62.73
CA ASP A 647 -15.19 18.71 -63.39
C ASP A 647 -14.61 20.12 -63.48
N ILE A 648 -13.35 20.26 -63.06
CA ILE A 648 -12.54 21.47 -63.24
C ILE A 648 -11.27 21.10 -64.00
N GLU A 649 -10.95 21.89 -65.02
CA GLU A 649 -9.68 21.78 -65.74
C GLU A 649 -8.63 22.66 -65.08
N ILE A 650 -7.52 22.06 -64.67
CA ILE A 650 -6.33 22.77 -64.16
C ILE A 650 -5.14 22.31 -65.00
N GLU A 651 -4.50 23.27 -65.68
CA GLU A 651 -3.31 23.03 -66.52
C GLU A 651 -3.45 21.92 -67.59
N GLY A 652 -4.67 21.72 -68.11
CA GLY A 652 -4.93 20.73 -69.17
C GLY A 652 -5.22 19.32 -68.67
N GLU A 653 -5.28 19.11 -67.36
CA GLU A 653 -5.80 17.90 -66.73
C GLU A 653 -7.15 18.19 -66.08
N SER A 654 -8.11 17.27 -66.28
CA SER A 654 -9.44 17.35 -65.68
C SER A 654 -9.43 16.69 -64.30
N TYR A 655 -9.85 17.45 -63.29
CA TYR A 655 -10.04 17.00 -61.91
C TYR A 655 -11.54 17.02 -61.60
N THR A 656 -12.09 15.88 -61.19
CA THR A 656 -13.48 15.81 -60.73
C THR A 656 -13.52 16.10 -59.24
N LEU A 657 -14.13 17.24 -58.86
CA LEU A 657 -14.48 17.49 -57.47
C LEU A 657 -15.76 16.75 -57.13
N GLU A 658 -15.72 15.88 -56.14
CA GLU A 658 -16.86 15.08 -55.71
C GLU A 658 -17.18 15.33 -54.24
N ARG A 659 -18.45 15.69 -53.98
CA ARG A 659 -19.02 15.66 -52.64
C ARG A 659 -19.80 14.36 -52.47
N GLU A 660 -19.41 13.57 -51.48
CA GLU A 660 -20.05 12.30 -51.14
C GLU A 660 -20.49 12.27 -49.68
N LEU A 661 -21.58 11.56 -49.41
CA LEU A 661 -21.95 11.06 -48.09
C LEU A 661 -21.70 9.56 -48.05
N ARG A 662 -21.07 9.06 -46.99
CA ARG A 662 -20.86 7.62 -46.80
C ARG A 662 -21.07 7.20 -45.36
N ILE A 663 -21.52 5.97 -45.17
CA ILE A 663 -21.56 5.32 -43.85
C ILE A 663 -20.13 4.92 -43.46
N ASP A 664 -19.72 5.25 -42.24
CA ASP A 664 -18.45 4.88 -41.63
C ASP A 664 -18.70 4.24 -40.25
N VAL A 665 -17.66 3.73 -39.59
CA VAL A 665 -17.78 3.12 -38.26
C VAL A 665 -18.33 4.17 -37.28
N ASN A 666 -19.54 3.93 -36.75
CA ASN A 666 -20.27 4.79 -35.83
C ASN A 666 -20.55 6.23 -36.32
N SER A 667 -20.52 6.50 -37.63
CA SER A 667 -20.81 7.85 -38.16
C SER A 667 -21.25 7.84 -39.63
N ILE A 668 -21.87 8.94 -40.08
CA ILE A 668 -22.03 9.26 -41.51
C ILE A 668 -21.09 10.43 -41.79
N LYS A 669 -20.19 10.27 -42.75
CA LYS A 669 -19.20 11.30 -43.10
C LYS A 669 -19.53 11.92 -44.45
N GLU A 670 -19.36 13.24 -44.50
CA GLU A 670 -19.29 13.99 -45.75
C GLU A 670 -17.83 14.16 -46.16
N SER A 671 -17.45 13.63 -47.32
CA SER A 671 -16.14 13.88 -47.94
C SER A 671 -16.31 14.90 -49.06
N SER A 672 -15.32 15.79 -49.20
CA SER A 672 -15.13 16.59 -50.41
C SER A 672 -13.72 16.28 -50.92
N ASN A 673 -13.62 15.67 -52.09
CA ASN A 673 -12.35 15.48 -52.80
C ASN A 673 -12.25 16.46 -53.95
#